data_AF-A0A0C3QDT6-F1
#
_entry.id   AF-A0A0C3QDT6-F1
#
_cell.length_a   1.000
_cell.length_b   1.000
_cell.length_c   1.000
_cell.angle_alpha   90.00
_cell.angle_beta   90.00
_cell.angle_gamma   90.00
#
_symmetry.space_group_name_H-M   'P 1'
#
loop_
_entity.id
_entity.type
_entity.pdbx_description
1 polymer ?
#
loop_
_entity_poly.entity_id
_entity_poly.type
_entity_poly.pdbx_seq_one_letter_code
_entity_poly.pdbx_strand_id
1 'polypeptide(L)'
;MGYPVKLYVYDLSNGMARNMSFQLTGKQIDGIWHTSVVVFGREVYYGPYNAGPGIQVVLPGQSHHGRPLKVEDIGETDLDEDTFWEYISEIQQEWTGDKYHLLDFNCNSFTNDCVGFLTGRSIPSWIINLPADFLSTPFGQSMRPMIDNMFRRAVPTSATPVPAPPNFPTSSTSSFDSNTLTTPIQIAGSSASFNSLLHSNRIVVAFFTSDTCPPCGMIAPVFKQIAEDKNRPGVAFVEVNMQNSMSGAAAVAREWGIRATPTFLFFLDGVKTSELKGANAPELKTQIDLLFFEAFPPHPHTKLDLPTIRKTSLTPIIYTQPPNFDAALSKLQSFVDASPNVADKDSCKRTFGDAVVPKLKARFPPTSGKDKSIAPPNLAPDFLPGFANVSRDLLNALPPAELFPVIDLWRIAVLDAEVAKWLSLSSTRADGKETDITGLIFSKVREAQDSSPSGAPRNLLLTTLRLASNCFAHTTLARHVLTPSPTAISPTPPRSLLTSILVPALLHDDVSTRTAAASLAFDVAAYVQKPLMEQARNGTSTGANQTIDGQSDGDWEVEMISALVEALGKENGSEEVVHRLTASLAFIVHLSPNFTDSLGPLLEVLSAKDALHKKLEAGGCGEKGVVKDEIRRLIRETESLCYSAA
;
A
#
# COMPACT_ATOMS: atom_id res chain seq x y z
N MET A 1 -3.93 -13.71 36.19
CA MET A 1 -4.53 -15.00 35.81
C MET A 1 -5.07 -14.77 34.42
N GLY A 2 -4.58 -15.53 33.44
CA GLY A 2 -5.03 -15.38 32.06
C GLY A 2 -6.46 -15.87 31.89
N TYR A 3 -7.13 -15.39 30.86
CA TYR A 3 -8.47 -15.82 30.48
C TYR A 3 -8.37 -16.96 29.46
N PRO A 4 -9.11 -18.07 29.63
CA PRO A 4 -9.03 -19.20 28.71
C PRO A 4 -9.61 -18.85 27.34
N VAL A 5 -8.89 -19.23 26.29
CA VAL A 5 -9.28 -19.05 24.89
C VAL A 5 -9.53 -20.42 24.27
N LYS A 6 -10.74 -20.63 23.74
CA LYS A 6 -11.13 -21.90 23.12
C LYS A 6 -11.45 -21.70 21.64
N LEU A 7 -11.15 -22.71 20.84
CA LEU A 7 -11.57 -22.81 19.45
C LEU A 7 -12.70 -23.81 19.34
N TYR A 8 -13.86 -23.37 18.86
CA TYR A 8 -14.97 -24.26 18.55
C TYR A 8 -14.88 -24.64 17.08
N VAL A 9 -14.99 -25.93 16.78
CA VAL A 9 -14.88 -26.49 15.43
C VAL A 9 -16.17 -27.19 15.07
N TYR A 10 -16.71 -26.85 13.91
CA TYR A 10 -17.96 -27.38 13.36
C TYR A 10 -17.70 -28.00 11.99
N ASP A 11 -18.44 -29.06 11.65
CA ASP A 11 -18.45 -29.63 10.30
C ASP A 11 -19.72 -29.20 9.55
N LEU A 12 -19.57 -28.28 8.61
CA LEU A 12 -20.68 -27.78 7.79
C LEU A 12 -21.27 -28.86 6.86
N SER A 13 -20.54 -29.95 6.62
CA SER A 13 -21.00 -31.06 5.79
C SER A 13 -21.84 -32.09 6.54
N ASN A 14 -21.93 -31.99 7.87
CA ASN A 14 -22.60 -32.98 8.73
C ASN A 14 -22.17 -34.43 8.43
N GLY A 15 -20.87 -34.68 8.24
CA GLY A 15 -20.29 -35.98 7.95
C GLY A 15 -20.36 -36.42 6.47
N MET A 16 -20.98 -35.64 5.59
CA MET A 16 -21.02 -35.96 4.15
C MET A 16 -19.63 -35.85 3.50
N ALA A 17 -18.82 -34.85 3.88
CA ALA A 17 -17.47 -34.70 3.33
C ALA A 17 -16.64 -35.95 3.60
N ARG A 18 -16.64 -36.44 4.85
CA ARG A 18 -15.92 -37.64 5.25
C ARG A 18 -16.26 -38.88 4.43
N ASN A 19 -17.52 -39.04 4.03
CA ASN A 19 -17.99 -40.23 3.30
C ASN A 19 -17.78 -40.14 1.79
N MET A 20 -17.79 -38.92 1.22
CA MET A 20 -17.84 -38.73 -0.24
C MET A 20 -16.56 -38.13 -0.83
N SER A 21 -15.73 -37.47 -0.02
CA SER A 21 -14.59 -36.69 -0.50
C SER A 21 -13.61 -37.55 -1.29
N PHE A 22 -13.28 -38.76 -0.83
CA PHE A 22 -12.29 -39.61 -1.50
C PHE A 22 -12.73 -40.00 -2.91
N GLN A 23 -14.02 -40.30 -3.08
CA GLN A 23 -14.59 -40.65 -4.38
C GLN A 23 -14.66 -39.47 -5.34
N LEU A 24 -14.89 -38.25 -4.82
CA LEU A 24 -15.06 -37.05 -5.63
C LEU A 24 -13.74 -36.33 -5.93
N THR A 25 -12.84 -36.26 -4.96
CA THR A 25 -11.62 -35.44 -5.02
C THR A 25 -10.34 -36.26 -5.13
N GLY A 26 -10.42 -37.59 -4.94
CA GLY A 26 -9.25 -38.46 -4.84
C GLY A 26 -8.43 -38.27 -3.56
N LYS A 27 -8.90 -37.42 -2.63
CA LYS A 27 -8.30 -37.18 -1.32
C LYS A 27 -9.35 -37.31 -0.21
N GLN A 28 -8.95 -37.86 0.92
CA GLN A 28 -9.80 -37.93 2.10
C GLN A 28 -9.87 -36.53 2.75
N ILE A 29 -11.08 -35.99 2.92
CA ILE A 29 -11.40 -34.72 3.56
C ILE A 29 -12.46 -35.03 4.60
N ASP A 30 -12.08 -34.97 5.88
CA ASP A 30 -12.91 -35.47 6.97
C ASP A 30 -14.05 -34.53 7.41
N GLY A 31 -14.09 -33.31 6.86
CA GLY A 31 -15.12 -32.31 7.18
C GLY A 31 -14.91 -31.01 6.41
N ILE A 32 -15.97 -30.19 6.35
CA ILE A 32 -15.88 -28.79 5.91
C ILE A 32 -15.86 -27.94 7.17
N TRP A 33 -14.67 -27.55 7.59
CA TRP A 33 -14.45 -26.95 8.90
C TRP A 33 -14.90 -25.48 8.93
N HIS A 34 -15.82 -25.17 9.84
CA HIS A 34 -16.11 -23.83 10.31
C HIS A 34 -15.57 -23.68 11.72
N THR A 35 -14.98 -22.53 12.04
CA THR A 35 -14.45 -22.26 13.38
C THR A 35 -14.93 -20.94 13.95
N SER A 36 -14.99 -20.90 15.28
CA SER A 36 -15.24 -19.70 16.07
C SER A 36 -14.32 -19.64 17.29
N VAL A 37 -14.01 -18.43 17.75
CA VAL A 37 -13.20 -18.19 18.96
C VAL A 37 -14.14 -17.94 20.14
N VAL A 38 -13.92 -18.64 21.25
CA VAL A 38 -14.64 -18.45 22.50
C VAL A 38 -13.72 -17.87 23.55
N VAL A 39 -13.98 -16.63 23.94
CA VAL A 39 -13.23 -15.87 24.95
C VAL A 39 -14.18 -14.90 25.66
N PHE A 40 -13.92 -14.57 26.93
CA PHE A 40 -14.77 -13.69 27.76
C PHE A 40 -16.27 -14.06 27.77
N GLY A 41 -16.57 -15.36 27.67
CA GLY A 41 -17.97 -15.83 27.65
C GLY A 41 -18.75 -15.45 26.39
N ARG A 42 -18.07 -15.11 25.30
CA ARG A 42 -18.63 -14.85 23.98
C ARG A 42 -17.99 -15.75 22.94
N GLU A 43 -18.78 -16.13 21.94
CA GLU A 43 -18.33 -16.81 20.75
C GLU A 43 -18.33 -15.82 19.59
N VAL A 44 -17.19 -15.68 18.92
CA VAL A 44 -16.97 -14.72 17.84
C VAL A 44 -16.54 -15.46 16.58
N TYR A 45 -17.21 -15.18 15.45
CA TYR A 45 -16.91 -15.79 14.16
C TYR A 45 -17.21 -14.84 13.01
N TYR A 46 -16.67 -15.15 11.83
CA TYR A 46 -16.88 -14.36 10.62
C TYR A 46 -17.75 -15.13 9.61
N GLY A 47 -18.69 -14.43 8.98
CA GLY A 47 -19.67 -15.01 8.06
C GLY A 47 -20.06 -14.08 6.91
N PRO A 48 -20.74 -14.61 5.88
CA PRO A 48 -21.17 -13.85 4.71
C PRO A 48 -22.31 -12.88 5.01
N TYR A 49 -22.49 -11.88 4.14
CA TYR A 49 -23.50 -10.81 4.27
C TYR A 49 -24.93 -11.32 4.55
N ASN A 50 -25.29 -12.47 3.97
CA ASN A 50 -26.61 -13.09 4.11
C ASN A 50 -26.87 -13.62 5.52
N ALA A 51 -25.83 -13.77 6.34
CA ALA A 51 -25.88 -14.18 7.73
C ALA A 51 -25.71 -13.00 8.71
N GLY A 52 -25.28 -11.81 8.26
CA GLY A 52 -25.00 -10.63 9.09
C GLY A 52 -23.93 -9.69 8.46
N PRO A 53 -23.58 -8.55 9.09
CA PRO A 53 -22.67 -7.55 8.51
C PRO A 53 -21.18 -7.97 8.42
N GLY A 54 -20.82 -9.22 8.72
CA GLY A 54 -19.45 -9.70 8.78
C GLY A 54 -19.19 -10.46 10.07
N ILE A 55 -18.37 -9.90 10.97
CA ILE A 55 -18.11 -10.46 12.31
C ILE A 55 -19.41 -10.58 13.11
N GLN A 56 -19.61 -11.73 13.75
CA GLN A 56 -20.78 -12.05 14.57
C GLN A 56 -20.33 -12.45 15.97
N VAL A 57 -21.11 -12.00 16.96
CA VAL A 57 -20.88 -12.29 18.37
C VAL A 57 -22.14 -12.94 18.93
N VAL A 58 -22.01 -14.14 19.48
CA VAL A 58 -23.10 -14.91 20.08
C VAL A 58 -22.67 -15.49 21.43
N LEU A 59 -23.62 -16.10 22.14
CA LEU A 59 -23.27 -16.92 23.30
C LEU A 59 -22.69 -18.25 22.84
N PRO A 60 -21.69 -18.82 23.56
CA PRO A 60 -21.05 -20.07 23.17
C PRO A 60 -22.03 -21.22 22.91
N GLY A 61 -21.95 -21.81 21.71
CA GLY A 61 -22.80 -22.91 21.25
C GLY A 61 -24.23 -22.52 20.88
N GLN A 62 -24.51 -21.22 20.72
CA GLN A 62 -25.83 -20.70 20.30
C GLN A 62 -25.83 -20.13 18.88
N SER A 63 -24.76 -20.35 18.11
CA SER A 63 -24.74 -20.02 16.69
C SER A 63 -25.71 -20.92 15.90
N HIS A 64 -26.04 -20.50 14.68
CA HIS A 64 -26.85 -21.30 13.74
C HIS A 64 -26.16 -22.61 13.30
N HIS A 65 -24.88 -22.80 13.64
CA HIS A 65 -24.12 -24.03 13.39
C HIS A 65 -24.37 -25.13 14.45
N GLY A 66 -25.13 -24.84 15.51
CA GLY A 66 -25.50 -25.82 16.54
C GLY A 66 -24.39 -26.06 17.56
N ARG A 67 -24.19 -27.32 17.98
CA ARG A 67 -23.15 -27.68 18.95
C ARG A 67 -21.83 -27.95 18.25
N PRO A 68 -20.69 -27.48 18.79
CA PRO A 68 -19.38 -27.74 18.20
C PRO A 68 -19.07 -29.24 18.19
N LEU A 69 -18.53 -29.73 17.08
CA LEU A 69 -18.05 -31.10 16.94
C LEU A 69 -16.81 -31.33 17.81
N LYS A 70 -15.95 -30.32 17.90
CA LYS A 70 -14.74 -30.34 18.73
C LYS A 70 -14.53 -28.99 19.39
N VAL A 71 -14.10 -29.00 20.65
CA VAL A 71 -13.67 -27.81 21.38
C VAL A 71 -12.18 -28.00 21.69
N GLU A 72 -11.35 -27.14 21.10
CA GLU A 72 -9.90 -27.15 21.34
C GLU A 72 -9.51 -26.04 22.30
N ASP A 73 -8.59 -26.35 23.21
CA ASP A 73 -7.98 -25.38 24.10
C ASP A 73 -6.77 -24.77 23.40
N ILE A 74 -6.83 -23.46 23.16
CA ILE A 74 -5.80 -22.73 22.42
C ILE A 74 -4.79 -22.08 23.38
N GLY A 75 -5.12 -21.96 24.66
CA GLY A 75 -4.29 -21.37 25.70
C GLY A 75 -5.03 -20.30 26.49
N GLU A 76 -4.26 -19.45 27.16
CA GLU A 76 -4.78 -18.33 27.94
C GLU A 76 -4.29 -17.01 27.33
N THR A 77 -5.11 -15.95 27.47
CA THR A 77 -4.75 -14.58 27.11
C THR A 77 -4.58 -13.72 28.37
N ASP A 78 -3.57 -12.86 28.37
CA ASP A 78 -3.40 -11.83 29.41
C ASP A 78 -4.12 -10.51 29.05
N LEU A 79 -4.72 -10.43 27.85
CA LEU A 79 -5.53 -9.29 27.44
C LEU A 79 -6.82 -9.23 28.24
N ASP A 80 -7.24 -8.02 28.60
CA ASP A 80 -8.56 -7.79 29.18
C ASP A 80 -9.66 -7.78 28.11
N GLU A 81 -10.90 -7.91 28.56
CA GLU A 81 -12.08 -8.00 27.71
C GLU A 81 -12.27 -6.74 26.85
N ASP A 82 -12.01 -5.55 27.41
CA ASP A 82 -12.18 -4.28 26.71
C ASP A 82 -11.18 -4.14 25.54
N THR A 83 -9.91 -4.48 25.77
CA THR A 83 -8.86 -4.49 24.73
C THR A 83 -9.20 -5.43 23.57
N PHE A 84 -9.81 -6.59 23.85
CA PHE A 84 -10.24 -7.51 22.80
C PHE A 84 -11.42 -6.95 21.99
N TRP A 85 -12.38 -6.28 22.65
CA TRP A 85 -13.51 -5.68 21.94
C TRP A 85 -13.11 -4.44 21.13
N GLU A 86 -12.13 -3.66 21.58
CA GLU A 86 -11.52 -2.59 20.79
C GLU A 86 -10.89 -3.16 19.51
N TYR A 87 -10.09 -4.22 19.63
CA TYR A 87 -9.52 -4.92 18.48
C TYR A 87 -10.61 -5.42 17.50
N ILE A 88 -11.66 -6.08 18.00
CA ILE A 88 -12.78 -6.55 17.16
C ILE A 88 -13.47 -5.38 16.44
N SER A 89 -13.69 -4.26 17.13
CA SER A 89 -14.32 -3.07 16.57
C SER A 89 -13.46 -2.41 15.48
N GLU A 90 -12.14 -2.41 15.63
CA GLU A 90 -11.21 -1.88 14.62
C GLU A 90 -11.21 -2.75 13.36
N ILE A 91 -11.06 -4.06 13.53
CA ILE A 91 -10.98 -4.97 12.38
C ILE A 91 -12.33 -5.18 11.69
N GLN A 92 -13.46 -4.88 12.34
CA GLN A 92 -14.80 -5.03 11.74
C GLN A 92 -14.96 -4.25 10.42
N GLN A 93 -14.23 -3.15 10.23
CA GLN A 93 -14.22 -2.38 8.98
C GLN A 93 -13.53 -3.12 7.82
N GLU A 94 -12.60 -4.01 8.14
CA GLU A 94 -11.88 -4.83 7.18
C GLU A 94 -12.59 -6.17 6.94
N TRP A 95 -13.22 -6.74 7.97
CA TRP A 95 -13.93 -8.02 7.98
C TRP A 95 -15.44 -7.86 7.75
N THR A 96 -15.80 -7.22 6.63
CA THR A 96 -17.20 -7.00 6.25
C THR A 96 -17.78 -8.22 5.53
N GLY A 97 -19.08 -8.49 5.70
CA GLY A 97 -19.71 -9.70 5.17
C GLY A 97 -19.74 -9.80 3.64
N ASP A 98 -19.57 -8.68 2.92
CA ASP A 98 -19.45 -8.62 1.46
C ASP A 98 -18.07 -9.06 0.93
N LYS A 99 -17.04 -9.08 1.80
CA LYS A 99 -15.71 -9.61 1.47
C LYS A 99 -15.56 -11.10 1.77
N TYR A 100 -16.57 -11.72 2.37
CA TYR A 100 -16.51 -13.13 2.77
C TYR A 100 -16.39 -14.03 1.54
N HIS A 101 -15.34 -14.85 1.49
CA HIS A 101 -15.13 -15.84 0.45
C HIS A 101 -14.83 -17.20 1.07
N LEU A 102 -15.58 -18.24 0.67
CA LEU A 102 -15.49 -19.57 1.30
C LEU A 102 -14.08 -20.18 1.27
N LEU A 103 -13.28 -19.89 0.23
CA LEU A 103 -11.95 -20.49 0.07
C LEU A 103 -10.80 -19.56 0.50
N ASP A 104 -10.94 -18.25 0.31
CA ASP A 104 -9.82 -17.32 0.41
C ASP A 104 -9.90 -16.38 1.63
N PHE A 105 -11.12 -16.01 2.07
CA PHE A 105 -11.33 -15.07 3.18
C PHE A 105 -12.56 -15.47 3.99
N ASN A 106 -12.40 -16.47 4.87
CA ASN A 106 -13.49 -17.14 5.56
C ASN A 106 -13.33 -17.11 7.08
N CYS A 107 -14.24 -17.79 7.78
CA CYS A 107 -14.22 -17.94 9.24
C CYS A 107 -12.88 -18.45 9.80
N ASN A 108 -12.17 -19.34 9.11
CA ASN A 108 -10.91 -19.92 9.60
C ASN A 108 -9.75 -18.91 9.49
N SER A 109 -9.76 -18.05 8.48
CA SER A 109 -8.82 -16.92 8.40
C SER A 109 -9.03 -15.96 9.59
N PHE A 110 -10.30 -15.64 9.87
CA PHE A 110 -10.67 -14.75 10.98
C PHE A 110 -10.28 -15.32 12.35
N THR A 111 -10.62 -16.58 12.62
CA THR A 111 -10.31 -17.20 13.90
C THR A 111 -8.82 -17.40 14.10
N ASN A 112 -8.05 -17.64 13.03
CA ASN A 112 -6.60 -17.68 13.10
C ASN A 112 -6.01 -16.33 13.52
N ASP A 113 -6.48 -15.23 12.94
CA ASP A 113 -6.02 -13.89 13.29
C ASP A 113 -6.41 -13.49 14.72
N CYS A 114 -7.64 -13.82 15.14
CA CYS A 114 -8.09 -13.61 16.52
C CYS A 114 -7.27 -14.43 17.53
N VAL A 115 -6.96 -15.69 17.22
CA VAL A 115 -6.12 -16.54 18.07
C VAL A 115 -4.68 -16.02 18.13
N GLY A 116 -4.16 -15.52 17.01
CA GLY A 116 -2.85 -14.86 16.94
C GLY A 116 -2.78 -13.62 17.82
N PHE A 117 -3.81 -12.78 17.79
CA PHE A 117 -3.91 -11.60 18.66
C PHE A 117 -4.04 -11.97 20.14
N LEU A 118 -4.91 -12.93 20.48
CA LEU A 118 -5.19 -13.31 21.86
C LEU A 118 -4.05 -14.07 22.52
N THR A 119 -3.34 -14.94 21.80
CA THR A 119 -2.42 -15.93 22.39
C THR A 119 -1.05 -16.00 21.73
N GLY A 120 -0.83 -15.31 20.62
CA GLY A 120 0.39 -15.42 19.81
C GLY A 120 0.55 -16.75 19.07
N ARG A 121 -0.49 -17.60 19.05
CA ARG A 121 -0.51 -18.92 18.40
C ARG A 121 -1.32 -18.91 17.10
N SER A 122 -1.43 -20.05 16.45
CA SER A 122 -2.29 -20.26 15.27
C SER A 122 -3.30 -21.36 15.56
N ILE A 123 -4.41 -21.39 14.81
CA ILE A 123 -5.31 -22.54 14.83
C ILE A 123 -4.65 -23.75 14.13
N PRO A 124 -5.16 -24.99 14.33
CA PRO A 124 -4.53 -26.17 13.74
C PRO A 124 -4.42 -26.12 12.20
N SER A 125 -3.27 -26.54 11.69
CA SER A 125 -2.97 -26.49 10.25
C SER A 125 -3.93 -27.31 9.38
N TRP A 126 -4.53 -28.38 9.90
CA TRP A 126 -5.53 -29.19 9.18
C TRP A 126 -6.87 -28.45 8.97
N ILE A 127 -7.10 -27.34 9.67
CA ILE A 127 -8.24 -26.44 9.44
C ILE A 127 -7.85 -25.34 8.44
N ILE A 128 -6.71 -24.67 8.65
CA ILE A 128 -6.24 -23.56 7.82
C ILE A 128 -5.95 -24.01 6.39
N ASN A 129 -5.34 -25.18 6.23
CA ASN A 129 -4.92 -25.69 4.93
C ASN A 129 -6.06 -26.35 4.14
N LEU A 130 -7.25 -26.51 4.73
CA LEU A 130 -8.37 -27.20 4.09
C LEU A 130 -8.73 -26.63 2.70
N PRO A 131 -8.82 -25.29 2.48
CA PRO A 131 -9.08 -24.74 1.15
C PRO A 131 -7.96 -25.06 0.14
N ALA A 132 -6.70 -24.99 0.57
CA ALA A 132 -5.55 -25.31 -0.28
C ALA A 132 -5.51 -26.81 -0.62
N ASP A 133 -5.78 -27.69 0.35
CA ASP A 133 -5.87 -29.13 0.16
C ASP A 133 -7.01 -29.50 -0.80
N PHE A 134 -8.18 -28.85 -0.66
CA PHE A 134 -9.30 -29.03 -1.59
C PHE A 134 -8.94 -28.56 -3.01
N LEU A 135 -8.38 -27.35 -3.14
CA LEU A 135 -7.97 -26.77 -4.43
C LEU A 135 -6.78 -27.50 -5.07
N SER A 136 -6.00 -28.27 -4.31
CA SER A 136 -4.95 -29.12 -4.88
C SER A 136 -5.52 -30.31 -5.70
N THR A 137 -6.84 -30.57 -5.62
CA THR A 137 -7.49 -31.66 -6.35
C THR A 137 -8.09 -31.18 -7.67
N PRO A 138 -8.11 -32.02 -8.73
CA PRO A 138 -8.76 -31.67 -10.00
C PRO A 138 -10.24 -31.31 -9.83
N PHE A 139 -10.94 -31.99 -8.91
CA PHE A 139 -12.33 -31.68 -8.56
C PHE A 139 -12.45 -30.30 -7.92
N GLY A 140 -11.60 -29.98 -6.94
CA GLY A 140 -11.60 -28.66 -6.31
C GLY A 140 -11.31 -27.52 -7.28
N GLN A 141 -10.36 -27.70 -8.21
CA GLN A 141 -10.11 -26.74 -9.30
C GLN A 141 -11.32 -26.58 -10.22
N SER A 142 -12.04 -27.66 -10.52
CA SER A 142 -13.24 -27.62 -11.35
C SER A 142 -14.44 -26.95 -10.66
N MET A 143 -14.51 -27.03 -9.33
CA MET A 143 -15.59 -26.47 -8.51
C MET A 143 -15.35 -25.02 -8.10
N ARG A 144 -14.10 -24.54 -8.16
CA ARG A 144 -13.73 -23.17 -7.78
C ARG A 144 -14.61 -22.11 -8.48
N PRO A 145 -14.85 -22.13 -9.80
CA PRO A 145 -15.69 -21.13 -10.45
C PRO A 145 -17.15 -21.15 -9.97
N MET A 146 -17.66 -22.32 -9.58
CA MET A 146 -19.01 -22.46 -9.03
C MET A 146 -19.09 -21.86 -7.62
N ILE A 147 -18.07 -22.11 -6.79
CA ILE A 147 -17.96 -21.54 -5.44
C ILE A 147 -17.82 -20.02 -5.54
N ASP A 148 -16.94 -19.52 -6.40
CA ASP A 148 -16.74 -18.08 -6.61
C ASP A 148 -18.05 -17.41 -7.07
N ASN A 149 -18.82 -18.06 -7.97
CA ASN A 149 -20.13 -17.55 -8.39
C ASN A 149 -21.18 -17.56 -7.28
N MET A 150 -21.12 -18.48 -6.31
CA MET A 150 -22.03 -18.48 -5.16
C MET A 150 -21.82 -17.27 -4.24
N PHE A 151 -20.64 -16.63 -4.30
CA PHE A 151 -20.28 -15.48 -3.47
C PHE A 151 -20.10 -14.17 -4.27
N ARG A 152 -20.39 -14.14 -5.59
CA ARG A 152 -20.45 -12.91 -6.41
C ARG A 152 -21.83 -12.22 -6.30
N ARG A 153 -21.86 -10.90 -6.11
CA ARG A 153 -23.09 -10.11 -5.86
C ARG A 153 -23.83 -9.71 -7.16
N ALA A 154 -25.16 -9.84 -7.16
CA ALA A 154 -26.06 -9.21 -8.14
C ALA A 154 -26.37 -7.75 -7.76
N VAL A 155 -26.26 -6.81 -8.70
CA VAL A 155 -26.52 -5.37 -8.49
C VAL A 155 -28.00 -5.05 -8.81
N PRO A 156 -28.75 -4.35 -7.94
CA PRO A 156 -30.11 -3.89 -8.27
C PRO A 156 -30.06 -2.59 -9.09
N THR A 157 -30.67 -2.60 -10.27
CA THR A 157 -30.83 -1.41 -11.13
C THR A 157 -32.09 -0.63 -10.76
N SER A 158 -31.94 0.63 -10.34
CA SER A 158 -33.03 1.61 -10.28
C SER A 158 -32.57 2.92 -10.92
N ALA A 159 -33.05 3.21 -12.14
CA ALA A 159 -32.82 4.47 -12.83
C ALA A 159 -34.14 5.06 -13.35
N THR A 160 -34.45 6.28 -12.94
CA THR A 160 -35.45 7.16 -13.55
C THR A 160 -34.77 8.14 -14.53
N PRO A 161 -35.36 8.47 -15.70
CA PRO A 161 -34.71 9.29 -16.72
C PRO A 161 -35.03 10.79 -16.59
N VAL A 162 -34.05 11.65 -16.88
CA VAL A 162 -34.21 13.11 -17.03
C VAL A 162 -33.86 13.49 -18.48
N PRO A 163 -34.57 14.44 -19.14
CA PRO A 163 -34.40 14.72 -20.56
C PRO A 163 -33.37 15.82 -20.87
N ALA A 164 -32.78 15.77 -22.07
CA ALA A 164 -31.68 16.61 -22.56
C ALA A 164 -32.12 17.97 -23.18
N PRO A 165 -31.24 19.00 -23.23
CA PRO A 165 -31.44 20.23 -24.01
C PRO A 165 -30.74 20.20 -25.40
N PRO A 166 -31.05 21.16 -26.31
CA PRO A 166 -30.86 20.99 -27.75
C PRO A 166 -29.53 21.54 -28.33
N ASN A 167 -29.17 20.97 -29.49
CA ASN A 167 -27.96 21.18 -30.30
C ASN A 167 -27.83 22.57 -30.96
N PHE A 168 -26.57 23.03 -31.09
CA PHE A 168 -26.09 23.89 -32.19
C PHE A 168 -24.81 23.30 -32.81
N PRO A 169 -24.56 23.45 -34.13
CA PRO A 169 -23.45 22.79 -34.81
C PRO A 169 -22.24 23.73 -35.00
N THR A 170 -21.04 23.24 -34.73
CA THR A 170 -19.80 23.76 -35.33
C THR A 170 -18.80 22.64 -35.59
N SER A 171 -18.28 22.67 -36.81
CA SER A 171 -17.29 21.77 -37.40
C SER A 171 -15.86 22.15 -37.01
N SER A 172 -15.02 21.17 -36.67
CA SER A 172 -13.72 20.88 -37.33
C SER A 172 -12.79 20.01 -36.45
N THR A 173 -12.02 19.17 -37.14
CA THR A 173 -10.80 18.41 -36.73
C THR A 173 -10.95 17.32 -35.67
N SER A 174 -11.19 16.09 -36.13
CA SER A 174 -11.06 14.86 -35.35
C SER A 174 -9.59 14.40 -35.26
N SER A 175 -8.92 14.71 -34.15
CA SER A 175 -7.90 13.83 -33.58
C SER A 175 -8.64 12.62 -32.98
N PHE A 176 -8.26 11.42 -33.39
CA PHE A 176 -8.81 10.18 -32.84
C PHE A 176 -8.13 9.86 -31.51
N ASP A 177 -8.55 10.53 -30.44
CA ASP A 177 -8.35 10.03 -29.07
C ASP A 177 -9.49 9.06 -28.77
N SER A 178 -9.23 7.76 -28.88
CA SER A 178 -10.20 6.72 -28.56
C SER A 178 -10.00 6.25 -27.11
N ASN A 179 -10.56 7.02 -26.18
CA ASN A 179 -10.90 6.49 -24.85
C ASN A 179 -12.16 5.61 -24.99
N THR A 180 -11.97 4.30 -25.14
CA THR A 180 -13.04 3.29 -24.95
C THR A 180 -12.67 2.34 -23.81
N LEU A 181 -12.71 2.89 -22.60
CA LEU A 181 -12.67 2.11 -21.35
C LEU A 181 -14.09 1.62 -21.03
N THR A 182 -14.34 0.31 -21.14
CA THR A 182 -15.19 -0.50 -20.21
C THR A 182 -15.45 -1.95 -20.68
N THR A 183 -15.02 -2.38 -21.86
CA THR A 183 -15.14 -3.79 -22.28
C THR A 183 -13.80 -4.54 -22.14
N PRO A 184 -13.74 -5.70 -21.45
CA PRO A 184 -12.52 -6.52 -21.32
C PRO A 184 -11.93 -7.00 -22.66
N ILE A 185 -12.76 -7.01 -23.71
CA ILE A 185 -12.38 -7.35 -25.08
C ILE A 185 -12.61 -6.13 -25.97
N GLN A 186 -11.59 -5.76 -26.73
CA GLN A 186 -11.64 -4.69 -27.70
C GLN A 186 -11.98 -5.23 -29.08
N ILE A 187 -12.77 -4.50 -29.87
CA ILE A 187 -13.15 -4.92 -31.23
C ILE A 187 -12.25 -4.17 -32.22
N ALA A 188 -11.46 -4.90 -33.01
CA ALA A 188 -10.66 -4.32 -34.07
C ALA A 188 -11.34 -4.49 -35.43
N GLY A 189 -11.95 -3.39 -35.91
CA GLY A 189 -12.68 -3.36 -37.17
C GLY A 189 -11.86 -2.93 -38.39
N SER A 190 -10.58 -2.58 -38.24
CA SER A 190 -9.70 -2.13 -39.34
C SER A 190 -8.22 -2.33 -39.02
N SER A 191 -7.35 -2.36 -40.04
CA SER A 191 -5.90 -2.48 -39.85
C SER A 191 -5.32 -1.34 -39.01
N ALA A 192 -5.83 -0.10 -39.18
CA ALA A 192 -5.41 1.03 -38.38
C ALA A 192 -5.74 0.85 -36.88
N SER A 193 -6.97 0.42 -36.57
CA SER A 193 -7.35 0.11 -35.17
C SER A 193 -6.54 -1.04 -34.58
N PHE A 194 -6.30 -2.11 -35.34
CA PHE A 194 -5.52 -3.24 -34.88
C PHE A 194 -4.05 -2.87 -34.62
N ASN A 195 -3.44 -2.11 -35.54
CA ASN A 195 -2.09 -1.61 -35.37
C ASN A 195 -2.00 -0.66 -34.17
N SER A 196 -2.97 0.22 -33.95
CA SER A 196 -2.98 1.07 -32.75
C SER A 196 -2.92 0.24 -31.46
N LEU A 197 -3.66 -0.88 -31.39
CA LEU A 197 -3.63 -1.79 -30.24
C LEU A 197 -2.28 -2.49 -30.06
N LEU A 198 -1.65 -2.92 -31.17
CA LEU A 198 -0.31 -3.51 -31.15
C LEU A 198 0.77 -2.53 -30.64
N HIS A 199 0.64 -1.24 -30.92
CA HIS A 199 1.62 -0.23 -30.48
C HIS A 199 1.37 0.27 -29.05
N SER A 200 0.12 0.22 -28.56
CA SER A 200 -0.26 0.75 -27.25
C SER A 200 -0.26 -0.30 -26.13
N ASN A 201 -0.05 -1.58 -26.47
CA ASN A 201 -0.05 -2.68 -25.51
C ASN A 201 1.17 -3.56 -25.70
N ARG A 202 1.76 -3.99 -24.57
CA ARG A 202 2.85 -4.95 -24.53
C ARG A 202 2.38 -6.35 -24.93
N ILE A 203 1.23 -6.79 -24.42
CA ILE A 203 0.59 -8.04 -24.86
C ILE A 203 -0.63 -7.70 -25.71
N VAL A 204 -0.74 -8.34 -26.86
CA VAL A 204 -2.01 -8.41 -27.61
C VAL A 204 -2.35 -9.86 -27.91
N VAL A 205 -3.57 -10.28 -27.55
CA VAL A 205 -4.12 -11.59 -27.94
C VAL A 205 -5.31 -11.35 -28.85
N ALA A 206 -5.16 -11.67 -30.13
CA ALA A 206 -6.17 -11.40 -31.14
C ALA A 206 -6.94 -12.68 -31.49
N PHE A 207 -8.25 -12.67 -31.26
CA PHE A 207 -9.20 -13.73 -31.56
C PHE A 207 -9.93 -13.43 -32.87
N PHE A 208 -9.58 -14.17 -33.94
CA PHE A 208 -10.25 -14.11 -35.23
C PHE A 208 -11.44 -15.07 -35.25
N THR A 209 -12.64 -14.53 -35.42
CA THR A 209 -13.92 -15.23 -35.23
C THR A 209 -14.91 -14.98 -36.39
N SER A 210 -16.02 -15.73 -36.40
CA SER A 210 -17.17 -15.52 -37.29
C SER A 210 -18.45 -16.00 -36.62
N ASP A 211 -19.56 -15.31 -36.84
CA ASP A 211 -20.88 -15.65 -36.26
C ASP A 211 -21.43 -16.99 -36.75
N THR A 212 -20.98 -17.48 -37.91
CA THR A 212 -21.41 -18.75 -38.50
C THR A 212 -20.50 -19.93 -38.16
N CYS A 213 -19.59 -19.76 -37.19
CA CYS A 213 -18.59 -20.74 -36.79
C CYS A 213 -18.94 -21.34 -35.41
N PRO A 214 -19.49 -22.57 -35.34
CA PRO A 214 -19.81 -23.23 -34.07
C PRO A 214 -18.60 -23.38 -33.13
N PRO A 215 -17.40 -23.77 -33.60
CA PRO A 215 -16.21 -23.81 -32.74
C PRO A 215 -15.83 -22.45 -32.15
N CYS A 216 -16.11 -21.34 -32.85
CA CYS A 216 -15.87 -19.99 -32.36
C CYS A 216 -16.80 -19.66 -31.18
N GLY A 217 -18.09 -20.02 -31.29
CA GLY A 217 -19.05 -19.88 -30.18
C GLY A 217 -18.69 -20.71 -28.95
N MET A 218 -18.05 -21.88 -29.12
CA MET A 218 -17.60 -22.71 -28.01
C MET A 218 -16.41 -22.11 -27.24
N ILE A 219 -15.46 -21.47 -27.94
CA ILE A 219 -14.23 -20.95 -27.32
C ILE A 219 -14.36 -19.51 -26.82
N ALA A 220 -15.29 -18.72 -27.37
CA ALA A 220 -15.49 -17.31 -27.01
C ALA A 220 -15.72 -17.06 -25.50
N PRO A 221 -16.52 -17.87 -24.76
CA PRO A 221 -16.67 -17.70 -23.32
C PRO A 221 -15.36 -17.88 -22.54
N VAL A 222 -14.52 -18.84 -22.97
CA VAL A 222 -13.21 -19.08 -22.35
C VAL A 222 -12.28 -17.89 -22.61
N PHE A 223 -12.24 -17.40 -23.85
CA PHE A 223 -11.45 -16.23 -24.20
C PHE A 223 -11.88 -14.99 -23.39
N LYS A 224 -13.20 -14.78 -23.23
CA LYS A 224 -13.75 -13.70 -22.41
C LYS A 224 -13.41 -13.82 -20.94
N GLN A 225 -13.51 -15.02 -20.37
CA GLN A 225 -13.12 -15.25 -18.99
C GLN A 225 -11.63 -14.95 -18.77
N ILE A 226 -10.76 -15.41 -19.67
CA ILE A 226 -9.32 -15.13 -19.58
C ILE A 226 -9.05 -13.63 -19.73
N ALA A 227 -9.77 -12.95 -20.63
CA ALA A 227 -9.67 -11.51 -20.81
C ALA A 227 -10.07 -10.73 -19.55
N GLU A 228 -11.13 -11.16 -18.86
CA GLU A 228 -11.57 -10.60 -17.59
C GLU A 228 -10.54 -10.84 -16.47
N ASP A 229 -10.08 -12.09 -16.32
CA ASP A 229 -9.15 -12.49 -15.27
C ASP A 229 -7.75 -11.84 -15.41
N LYS A 230 -7.32 -11.58 -16.65
CA LYS A 230 -6.00 -11.03 -16.95
C LYS A 230 -6.01 -9.56 -17.37
N ASN A 231 -7.15 -8.87 -17.25
CA ASN A 231 -7.27 -7.46 -17.60
C ASN A 231 -6.33 -6.59 -16.76
N ARG A 232 -5.37 -5.92 -17.40
CA ARG A 232 -4.41 -5.02 -16.76
C ARG A 232 -3.79 -4.05 -17.77
N PRO A 233 -3.21 -2.92 -17.33
CA PRO A 233 -2.51 -1.99 -18.22
C PRO A 233 -1.45 -2.70 -19.07
N GLY A 234 -1.34 -2.32 -20.35
CA GLY A 234 -0.39 -2.92 -21.30
C GLY A 234 -0.81 -4.28 -21.85
N VAL A 235 -2.04 -4.76 -21.60
CA VAL A 235 -2.59 -5.99 -22.15
C VAL A 235 -3.89 -5.69 -22.89
N ALA A 236 -4.00 -6.15 -24.15
CA ALA A 236 -5.24 -6.10 -24.91
C ALA A 236 -5.69 -7.49 -25.38
N PHE A 237 -6.95 -7.83 -25.08
CA PHE A 237 -7.66 -8.94 -25.71
C PHE A 237 -8.52 -8.37 -26.82
N VAL A 238 -8.33 -8.85 -28.04
CA VAL A 238 -8.90 -8.25 -29.24
C VAL A 238 -9.74 -9.27 -29.98
N GLU A 239 -10.96 -8.90 -30.34
CA GLU A 239 -11.81 -9.70 -31.22
C GLU A 239 -11.84 -9.09 -32.64
N VAL A 240 -11.64 -9.95 -33.63
CA VAL A 240 -11.69 -9.62 -35.05
C VAL A 240 -12.74 -10.52 -35.72
N ASN A 241 -13.96 -10.00 -35.84
CA ASN A 241 -15.06 -10.73 -36.48
C ASN A 241 -15.01 -10.58 -38.01
N MET A 242 -14.68 -11.67 -38.69
CA MET A 242 -14.43 -11.69 -40.14
C MET A 242 -15.71 -11.64 -41.00
N GLN A 243 -16.89 -11.86 -40.40
CA GLN A 243 -18.18 -11.90 -41.11
C GLN A 243 -18.82 -10.51 -41.26
N ASN A 244 -18.41 -9.55 -40.43
CA ASN A 244 -19.01 -8.22 -40.41
C ASN A 244 -18.55 -7.40 -41.63
N SER A 245 -19.34 -7.45 -42.71
CA SER A 245 -19.07 -6.82 -44.01
C SER A 245 -19.00 -5.28 -43.98
N MET A 246 -19.46 -4.65 -42.89
CA MET A 246 -19.31 -3.21 -42.65
C MET A 246 -17.97 -2.84 -41.97
N SER A 247 -17.20 -3.83 -41.54
CA SER A 247 -15.88 -3.65 -40.91
C SER A 247 -14.76 -4.04 -41.88
N GLY A 248 -13.65 -3.32 -41.85
CA GLY A 248 -12.39 -3.71 -42.51
C GLY A 248 -11.69 -4.91 -41.86
N ALA A 249 -12.35 -5.67 -40.99
CA ALA A 249 -11.81 -6.82 -40.28
C ALA A 249 -11.32 -7.94 -41.22
N ALA A 250 -11.98 -8.13 -42.37
CA ALA A 250 -11.53 -9.07 -43.40
C ALA A 250 -10.18 -8.66 -44.01
N ALA A 251 -9.87 -7.36 -44.07
CA ALA A 251 -8.57 -6.87 -44.52
C ALA A 251 -7.48 -7.19 -43.49
N VAL A 252 -7.76 -7.03 -42.19
CA VAL A 252 -6.87 -7.43 -41.10
C VAL A 252 -6.57 -8.92 -41.16
N ALA A 253 -7.60 -9.75 -41.31
CA ALA A 253 -7.45 -11.20 -41.43
C ALA A 253 -6.57 -11.59 -42.64
N ARG A 254 -6.72 -10.91 -43.79
CA ARG A 254 -5.89 -11.14 -44.99
C ARG A 254 -4.44 -10.71 -44.78
N GLU A 255 -4.22 -9.55 -44.17
CA GLU A 255 -2.90 -9.01 -43.84
C GLU A 255 -2.10 -9.99 -42.97
N TRP A 256 -2.75 -10.59 -41.97
CA TRP A 256 -2.15 -11.56 -41.05
C TRP A 256 -2.29 -13.03 -41.50
N GLY A 257 -2.75 -13.27 -42.74
CA GLY A 257 -2.76 -14.60 -43.36
C GLY A 257 -3.74 -15.60 -42.74
N ILE A 258 -4.82 -15.13 -42.10
CA ILE A 258 -5.83 -15.97 -41.45
C ILE A 258 -6.69 -16.69 -42.50
N ARG A 259 -6.77 -18.03 -42.40
CA ARG A 259 -7.48 -18.89 -43.37
C ARG A 259 -8.61 -19.72 -42.77
N ALA A 260 -8.72 -19.75 -41.45
CA ALA A 260 -9.74 -20.52 -40.74
C ALA A 260 -10.10 -19.82 -39.43
N THR A 261 -11.33 -20.02 -38.96
CA THR A 261 -11.79 -19.57 -37.64
C THR A 261 -12.19 -20.77 -36.79
N PRO A 262 -11.99 -20.73 -35.45
CA PRO A 262 -11.30 -19.68 -34.71
C PRO A 262 -9.78 -19.76 -34.92
N THR A 263 -9.11 -18.60 -34.98
CA THR A 263 -7.64 -18.51 -34.92
C THR A 263 -7.24 -17.44 -33.91
N PHE A 264 -6.25 -17.71 -33.09
CA PHE A 264 -5.68 -16.78 -32.12
C PHE A 264 -4.26 -16.42 -32.53
N LEU A 265 -3.95 -15.13 -32.55
CA LEU A 265 -2.59 -14.62 -32.71
C LEU A 265 -2.12 -14.00 -31.40
N PHE A 266 -0.89 -14.28 -31.02
CA PHE A 266 -0.26 -13.79 -29.80
C PHE A 266 0.86 -12.82 -30.18
N PHE A 267 0.90 -11.68 -29.51
CA PHE A 267 1.89 -10.63 -29.75
C PHE A 267 2.52 -10.17 -28.44
N LEU A 268 3.83 -9.94 -28.49
CA LEU A 268 4.64 -9.31 -27.45
C LEU A 268 5.37 -8.11 -28.07
N ASP A 269 5.18 -6.93 -27.48
CA ASP A 269 5.79 -5.67 -27.93
C ASP A 269 5.58 -5.40 -29.44
N GLY A 270 4.35 -5.67 -29.91
CA GLY A 270 3.95 -5.53 -31.31
C GLY A 270 4.44 -6.64 -32.26
N VAL A 271 5.29 -7.57 -31.78
CA VAL A 271 5.84 -8.68 -32.56
C VAL A 271 5.00 -9.95 -32.36
N LYS A 272 4.61 -10.61 -33.45
CA LYS A 272 3.88 -11.89 -33.37
C LYS A 272 4.79 -12.99 -32.80
N THR A 273 4.41 -13.58 -31.66
CA THR A 273 5.18 -14.63 -30.98
C THR A 273 4.68 -16.03 -31.33
N SER A 274 3.36 -16.25 -31.35
CA SER A 274 2.77 -17.57 -31.66
C SER A 274 1.38 -17.46 -32.31
N GLU A 275 0.83 -18.61 -32.71
CA GLU A 275 -0.49 -18.74 -33.33
C GLU A 275 -1.15 -20.06 -32.90
N LEU A 276 -2.45 -20.01 -32.59
CA LEU A 276 -3.27 -21.18 -32.28
C LEU A 276 -4.47 -21.24 -33.22
N LYS A 277 -4.64 -22.37 -33.90
CA LYS A 277 -5.79 -22.62 -34.78
C LYS A 277 -6.77 -23.59 -34.12
N GLY A 278 -8.07 -23.31 -34.26
CA GLY A 278 -9.14 -24.14 -33.75
C GLY A 278 -9.50 -23.86 -32.29
N ALA A 279 -10.60 -24.49 -31.85
CA ALA A 279 -11.14 -24.31 -30.49
C ALA A 279 -10.44 -25.28 -29.52
N ASN A 280 -9.34 -24.84 -28.91
CA ASN A 280 -8.61 -25.60 -27.88
C ASN A 280 -8.38 -24.73 -26.64
N ALA A 281 -9.26 -24.86 -25.64
CA ALA A 281 -9.22 -24.05 -24.43
C ALA A 281 -7.97 -24.28 -23.55
N PRO A 282 -7.52 -25.53 -23.28
CA PRO A 282 -6.28 -25.77 -22.54
C PRO A 282 -5.04 -25.14 -23.20
N GLU A 283 -4.91 -25.30 -24.52
CA GLU A 283 -3.77 -24.73 -25.26
C GLU A 283 -3.84 -23.20 -25.29
N LEU A 284 -5.02 -22.62 -25.51
CA LEU A 284 -5.23 -21.18 -25.47
C LEU A 284 -4.79 -20.60 -24.12
N LYS A 285 -5.22 -21.22 -23.02
CA LYS A 285 -4.81 -20.80 -21.67
C LYS A 285 -3.30 -20.91 -21.48
N THR A 286 -2.69 -22.02 -21.89
CA THR A 286 -1.24 -22.25 -21.77
C THR A 286 -0.43 -21.22 -22.56
N GLN A 287 -0.80 -20.94 -23.81
CA GLN A 287 -0.13 -19.93 -24.64
C GLN A 287 -0.24 -18.53 -24.04
N ILE A 288 -1.41 -18.17 -23.50
CA ILE A 288 -1.60 -16.88 -22.81
C ILE A 288 -0.77 -16.85 -21.51
N ASP A 289 -0.73 -17.93 -20.74
CA ASP A 289 0.07 -17.99 -19.51
C ASP A 289 1.58 -17.85 -19.80
N LEU A 290 2.08 -18.52 -20.84
CA LEU A 290 3.47 -18.38 -21.30
C LEU A 290 3.78 -16.97 -21.79
N LEU A 291 2.89 -16.37 -22.59
CA LEU A 291 3.04 -14.99 -23.06
C LEU A 291 3.10 -14.00 -21.90
N PHE A 292 2.28 -14.22 -20.87
CA PHE A 292 2.31 -13.41 -19.65
C PHE A 292 3.59 -13.62 -18.85
N PHE A 293 4.11 -14.85 -18.76
CA PHE A 293 5.36 -15.13 -18.08
C PHE A 293 6.55 -14.46 -18.78
N GLU A 294 6.57 -14.46 -20.12
CA GLU A 294 7.61 -13.80 -20.91
C GLU A 294 7.52 -12.27 -20.84
N ALA A 295 6.31 -11.72 -20.92
CA ALA A 295 6.10 -10.27 -20.83
C ALA A 295 6.26 -9.71 -19.41
N PHE A 296 5.83 -10.47 -18.41
CA PHE A 296 5.76 -10.05 -17.00
C PHE A 296 6.33 -11.17 -16.11
N PRO A 297 7.66 -11.41 -16.16
CA PRO A 297 8.27 -12.44 -15.34
C PRO A 297 8.02 -12.17 -13.85
N PRO A 298 7.84 -13.21 -13.02
CA PRO A 298 7.68 -13.02 -11.59
C PRO A 298 8.89 -12.31 -11.01
N HIS A 299 8.66 -11.30 -10.18
CA HIS A 299 9.72 -10.50 -9.58
C HIS A 299 10.70 -11.43 -8.82
N PRO A 300 12.04 -11.26 -8.92
CA PRO A 300 13.01 -12.20 -8.33
C PRO A 300 12.78 -12.49 -6.83
N HIS A 301 12.48 -11.45 -6.05
CA HIS A 301 12.13 -11.56 -4.63
C HIS A 301 10.92 -12.45 -4.29
N THR A 302 10.02 -12.76 -5.24
CA THR A 302 8.87 -13.65 -4.97
C THR A 302 9.28 -15.08 -4.63
N LYS A 303 10.49 -15.49 -5.03
CA LYS A 303 11.06 -16.81 -4.74
C LYS A 303 11.73 -16.89 -3.36
N LEU A 304 11.94 -15.76 -2.69
CA LEU A 304 12.64 -15.72 -1.40
C LEU A 304 11.68 -15.95 -0.24
N ASP A 305 12.16 -16.68 0.77
CA ASP A 305 11.50 -16.80 2.07
C ASP A 305 11.95 -15.67 2.99
N LEU A 306 11.06 -14.69 3.19
CA LEU A 306 11.35 -13.43 3.90
C LEU A 306 10.35 -13.19 5.06
N PRO A 307 10.24 -14.12 6.02
CA PRO A 307 9.20 -14.06 7.05
C PRO A 307 9.38 -12.88 8.02
N THR A 308 10.60 -12.42 8.28
CA THR A 308 10.88 -11.28 9.15
C THR A 308 10.49 -9.98 8.45
N ILE A 309 10.93 -9.77 7.21
CA ILE A 309 10.58 -8.58 6.41
C ILE A 309 9.06 -8.49 6.21
N ARG A 310 8.39 -9.62 5.93
CA ARG A 310 6.93 -9.66 5.77
C ARG A 310 6.15 -9.37 7.06
N LYS A 311 6.76 -9.59 8.23
CA LYS A 311 6.19 -9.29 9.56
C LYS A 311 6.57 -7.92 10.09
N THR A 312 7.62 -7.29 9.55
CA THR A 312 8.00 -5.92 9.91
C THR A 312 6.83 -4.99 9.65
N SER A 313 6.44 -4.21 10.66
CA SER A 313 5.33 -3.28 10.54
C SER A 313 5.60 -2.24 9.45
N LEU A 314 4.53 -1.84 8.76
CA LEU A 314 4.54 -0.69 7.84
C LEU A 314 3.92 0.57 8.50
N THR A 315 3.64 0.53 9.80
CA THR A 315 3.12 1.66 10.55
C THR A 315 4.20 2.72 10.73
N PRO A 316 3.94 4.00 10.37
CA PRO A 316 4.93 5.06 10.48
C PRO A 316 5.32 5.36 11.93
N ILE A 317 6.57 5.81 12.11
CA ILE A 317 7.19 6.19 13.38
C ILE A 317 6.96 7.68 13.63
N ILE A 318 5.86 7.98 14.30
CA ILE A 318 5.42 9.36 14.57
C ILE A 318 5.86 9.88 15.96
N TYR A 319 6.11 11.18 16.03
CA TYR A 319 6.54 11.94 17.21
C TYR A 319 5.36 12.70 17.83
N THR A 320 4.62 12.02 18.73
CA THR A 320 3.38 12.53 19.33
C THR A 320 3.58 13.34 20.61
N GLN A 321 4.76 13.29 21.22
CA GLN A 321 5.03 13.97 22.49
C GLN A 321 4.90 15.49 22.34
N PRO A 322 4.01 16.19 23.09
CA PRO A 322 3.87 17.64 22.97
C PRO A 322 5.08 18.37 23.56
N PRO A 323 5.45 19.57 23.04
CA PRO A 323 6.42 20.42 23.71
C PRO A 323 5.83 20.96 25.02
N ASN A 324 6.70 21.52 25.88
CA ASN A 324 6.21 22.43 26.91
C ASN A 324 5.69 23.70 26.20
N PHE A 325 4.38 23.74 25.97
CA PHE A 325 3.72 24.79 25.20
C PHE A 325 4.00 26.20 25.75
N ASP A 326 3.98 26.36 27.07
CA ASP A 326 4.17 27.67 27.71
C ASP A 326 5.63 28.13 27.53
N ALA A 327 6.60 27.23 27.72
CA ALA A 327 8.02 27.53 27.48
C ALA A 327 8.33 27.79 26.00
N ALA A 328 7.73 27.01 25.09
CA ALA A 328 7.87 27.20 23.65
C ALA A 328 7.31 28.56 23.20
N LEU A 329 6.13 28.94 23.72
CA LEU A 329 5.50 30.23 23.46
C LEU A 329 6.37 31.37 23.99
N SER A 330 6.78 31.33 25.27
CA SER A 330 7.64 32.38 25.84
C SER A 330 8.95 32.52 25.06
N LYS A 331 9.55 31.41 24.63
CA LYS A 331 10.78 31.44 23.83
C LYS A 331 10.54 32.06 22.46
N LEU A 332 9.48 31.67 21.76
CA LEU A 332 9.11 32.24 20.46
C LEU A 332 8.84 33.75 20.56
N GLN A 333 8.10 34.19 21.59
CA GLN A 333 7.83 35.61 21.84
C GLN A 333 9.14 36.39 22.04
N SER A 334 10.12 35.83 22.77
CA SER A 334 11.43 36.47 22.95
C SER A 334 12.19 36.66 21.64
N PHE A 335 12.11 35.70 20.70
CA PHE A 335 12.71 35.82 19.37
C PHE A 335 12.00 36.88 18.51
N VAL A 336 10.66 36.90 18.56
CA VAL A 336 9.84 37.92 17.87
C VAL A 336 10.16 39.33 18.38
N ASP A 337 10.31 39.49 19.69
CA ASP A 337 10.62 40.79 20.29
C ASP A 337 12.04 41.26 19.93
N ALA A 338 13.01 40.34 19.91
CA ALA A 338 14.39 40.63 19.54
C ALA A 338 14.60 40.92 18.05
N SER A 339 13.77 40.35 17.17
CA SER A 339 13.96 40.51 15.72
C SER A 339 13.50 41.88 15.21
N PRO A 340 14.34 42.60 14.44
CA PRO A 340 13.92 43.83 13.76
C PRO A 340 13.10 43.57 12.50
N ASN A 341 13.12 42.34 11.96
CA ASN A 341 12.52 42.00 10.67
C ASN A 341 11.05 41.57 10.77
N VAL A 342 10.54 41.36 11.98
CA VAL A 342 9.13 41.01 12.19
C VAL A 342 8.29 42.30 12.17
N ALA A 343 7.53 42.48 11.10
CA ALA A 343 6.75 43.71 10.86
C ALA A 343 5.62 43.91 11.88
N ASP A 344 4.81 42.88 12.15
CA ASP A 344 3.66 42.95 13.08
C ASP A 344 3.86 41.98 14.25
N LYS A 345 4.67 42.41 15.23
CA LYS A 345 4.97 41.62 16.43
C LYS A 345 3.74 41.32 17.27
N ASP A 346 2.79 42.25 17.37
CA ASP A 346 1.60 42.09 18.21
C ASP A 346 0.60 41.11 17.60
N SER A 347 0.41 41.11 16.28
CA SER A 347 -0.38 40.09 15.58
C SER A 347 0.26 38.70 15.71
N CYS A 348 1.59 38.60 15.60
CA CYS A 348 2.29 37.33 15.81
C CYS A 348 2.03 36.79 17.22
N LYS A 349 2.25 37.61 18.24
CA LYS A 349 2.11 37.23 19.65
C LYS A 349 0.67 36.82 20.00
N ARG A 350 -0.34 37.58 19.53
CA ARG A 350 -1.77 37.23 19.71
C ARG A 350 -2.14 35.94 19.00
N THR A 351 -1.70 35.74 17.76
CA THR A 351 -2.03 34.52 17.01
C THR A 351 -1.51 33.28 17.73
N PHE A 352 -0.26 33.28 18.20
CA PHE A 352 0.28 32.15 18.92
C PHE A 352 -0.31 31.98 20.32
N GLY A 353 -0.42 33.07 21.08
CA GLY A 353 -0.87 33.04 22.48
C GLY A 353 -2.37 32.80 22.65
N ASP A 354 -3.20 33.41 21.81
CA ASP A 354 -4.65 33.42 21.99
C ASP A 354 -5.34 32.34 21.16
N ALA A 355 -4.77 31.93 20.02
CA ALA A 355 -5.41 30.99 19.10
C ALA A 355 -4.67 29.65 18.97
N VAL A 356 -3.37 29.64 18.63
CA VAL A 356 -2.65 28.40 18.28
C VAL A 356 -2.36 27.54 19.51
N VAL A 357 -1.64 28.09 20.49
CA VAL A 357 -1.18 27.32 21.66
C VAL A 357 -2.35 26.79 22.48
N PRO A 358 -3.42 27.55 22.78
CA PRO A 358 -4.57 27.02 23.50
C PRO A 358 -5.25 25.85 22.79
N LYS A 359 -5.43 25.94 21.45
CA LYS A 359 -6.05 24.87 20.65
C LYS A 359 -5.18 23.62 20.60
N LEU A 360 -3.86 23.76 20.41
CA LEU A 360 -2.95 22.62 20.41
C LEU A 360 -2.85 21.99 21.80
N LYS A 361 -2.78 22.79 22.87
CA LYS A 361 -2.74 22.32 24.26
C LYS A 361 -4.00 21.54 24.64
N ALA A 362 -5.17 21.95 24.15
CA ALA A 362 -6.44 21.25 24.36
C ALA A 362 -6.46 19.81 23.79
N ARG A 363 -5.58 19.48 22.83
CA ARG A 363 -5.44 18.11 22.33
C ARG A 363 -4.72 17.17 23.29
N PHE A 364 -4.00 17.72 24.28
CA PHE A 364 -3.19 16.96 25.24
C PHE A 364 -3.66 17.25 26.67
N PRO A 365 -4.85 16.78 27.06
CA PRO A 365 -5.35 17.00 28.41
C PRO A 365 -4.39 16.39 29.45
N PRO A 366 -4.18 17.06 30.61
CA PRO A 366 -3.35 16.52 31.67
C PRO A 366 -3.92 15.17 32.13
N THR A 367 -3.11 14.12 32.04
CA THR A 367 -3.51 12.76 32.38
C THR A 367 -3.62 12.59 33.89
N SER A 368 -4.80 12.88 34.44
CA SER A 368 -5.18 12.43 35.78
C SER A 368 -5.89 11.09 35.69
N GLY A 369 -5.19 10.00 36.01
CA GLY A 369 -5.72 8.68 36.39
C GLY A 369 -6.89 8.06 35.59
N LYS A 370 -6.63 6.89 34.99
CA LYS A 370 -7.58 5.92 34.39
C LYS A 370 -8.20 6.21 33.02
N ASP A 371 -8.32 7.45 32.55
CA ASP A 371 -8.87 7.73 31.20
C ASP A 371 -7.76 7.99 30.16
N LYS A 372 -7.13 6.92 29.64
CA LYS A 372 -6.14 7.00 28.56
C LYS A 372 -6.71 6.76 27.15
N SER A 373 -8.00 6.46 27.00
CA SER A 373 -8.60 6.07 25.71
C SER A 373 -9.40 7.18 24.99
N ILE A 374 -9.41 8.42 25.47
CA ILE A 374 -10.08 9.50 24.76
C ILE A 374 -9.16 9.99 23.63
N ALA A 375 -9.55 9.70 22.38
CA ALA A 375 -8.89 10.23 21.20
C ALA A 375 -8.78 11.77 21.30
N PRO A 376 -7.63 12.37 20.95
CA PRO A 376 -7.44 13.80 21.08
C PRO A 376 -8.51 14.53 20.25
N PRO A 377 -9.15 15.59 20.80
CA PRO A 377 -10.18 16.32 20.08
C PRO A 377 -9.67 16.85 18.74
N ASN A 378 -10.53 16.76 17.72
CA ASN A 378 -10.24 17.31 16.40
C ASN A 378 -10.10 18.82 16.46
N LEU A 379 -9.14 19.36 15.72
CA LEU A 379 -8.93 20.79 15.62
C LEU A 379 -9.95 21.41 14.65
N ALA A 380 -10.68 22.43 15.10
CA ALA A 380 -11.44 23.28 14.18
C ALA A 380 -10.47 24.01 13.23
N PRO A 381 -10.75 24.10 11.93
CA PRO A 381 -9.81 24.66 10.93
C PRO A 381 -9.73 26.20 10.92
N ASP A 382 -10.51 26.88 11.77
CA ASP A 382 -10.66 28.34 11.82
C ASP A 382 -9.36 29.11 12.09
N PHE A 383 -8.45 28.53 12.88
CA PHE A 383 -7.17 29.16 13.23
C PHE A 383 -6.07 28.94 12.18
N LEU A 384 -6.24 27.97 11.27
CA LEU A 384 -5.18 27.57 10.32
C LEU A 384 -4.71 28.69 9.39
N PRO A 385 -5.59 29.53 8.82
CA PRO A 385 -5.15 30.67 8.00
C PRO A 385 -4.25 31.64 8.77
N GLY A 386 -4.61 31.98 10.01
CA GLY A 386 -3.83 32.88 10.86
C GLY A 386 -2.48 32.25 11.23
N PHE A 387 -2.51 30.98 11.64
CA PHE A 387 -1.31 30.22 11.99
C PHE A 387 -0.34 30.12 10.80
N ALA A 388 -0.82 29.78 9.61
CA ALA A 388 -0.02 29.69 8.40
C ALA A 388 0.56 31.04 7.98
N ASN A 389 -0.23 32.12 8.05
CA ASN A 389 0.23 33.46 7.69
C ASN A 389 1.36 33.95 8.58
N VAL A 390 1.16 33.90 9.90
CA VAL A 390 2.20 34.30 10.86
C VAL A 390 3.42 33.39 10.76
N SER A 391 3.23 32.07 10.56
CA SER A 391 4.35 31.14 10.39
C SER A 391 5.22 31.52 9.19
N ARG A 392 4.61 31.88 8.05
CA ARG A 392 5.33 32.35 6.86
C ARG A 392 6.12 33.62 7.12
N ASP A 393 5.50 34.59 7.80
CA ASP A 393 6.17 35.85 8.13
C ASP A 393 7.38 35.60 9.03
N LEU A 394 7.26 34.71 10.02
CA LEU A 394 8.38 34.33 10.89
C LEU A 394 9.47 33.51 10.17
N LEU A 395 9.09 32.59 9.29
CA LEU A 395 10.03 31.82 8.46
C LEU A 395 10.88 32.71 7.55
N ASN A 396 10.38 33.90 7.19
CA ASN A 396 11.12 34.90 6.42
C ASN A 396 11.90 35.89 7.28
N ALA A 397 11.44 36.16 8.51
CA ALA A 397 12.00 37.23 9.36
C ALA A 397 13.03 36.75 10.39
N LEU A 398 12.91 35.52 10.90
CA LEU A 398 13.77 34.99 11.95
C LEU A 398 14.96 34.20 11.39
N PRO A 399 16.13 34.22 12.06
CA PRO A 399 17.28 33.41 11.67
C PRO A 399 16.99 31.90 11.90
N PRO A 400 17.65 30.99 11.15
CA PRO A 400 17.37 29.56 11.19
C PRO A 400 17.38 28.93 12.59
N ALA A 401 18.29 29.36 13.47
CA ALA A 401 18.41 28.84 14.83
C ALA A 401 17.18 29.14 15.73
N GLU A 402 16.34 30.10 15.34
CA GLU A 402 15.19 30.56 16.10
C GLU A 402 13.85 30.01 15.57
N LEU A 403 13.86 29.28 14.46
CA LEU A 403 12.65 28.77 13.80
C LEU A 403 12.06 27.51 14.45
N PHE A 404 12.86 26.77 15.22
CA PHE A 404 12.45 25.47 15.78
C PHE A 404 11.14 25.51 16.61
N PRO A 405 10.78 26.56 17.39
CA PRO A 405 9.53 26.58 18.15
C PRO A 405 8.30 26.61 17.24
N VAL A 406 8.35 27.35 16.12
CA VAL A 406 7.24 27.41 15.15
C VAL A 406 7.04 26.04 14.51
N ILE A 407 8.15 25.38 14.14
CA ILE A 407 8.15 24.06 13.53
C ILE A 407 7.64 23.01 14.53
N ASP A 408 7.96 23.14 15.82
CA ASP A 408 7.48 22.21 16.84
C ASP A 408 5.97 22.29 17.09
N LEU A 409 5.38 23.48 16.92
CA LEU A 409 3.92 23.64 16.94
C LEU A 409 3.28 22.97 15.71
N TRP A 410 3.85 23.16 14.52
CA TRP A 410 3.39 22.46 13.31
C TRP A 410 3.55 20.95 13.42
N ARG A 411 4.66 20.45 14.01
CA ARG A 411 4.91 19.03 14.26
C ARG A 411 3.72 18.37 14.94
N ILE A 412 3.14 19.06 15.91
CA ILE A 412 1.98 18.58 16.66
C ILE A 412 0.66 18.83 15.92
N ALA A 413 0.54 19.95 15.21
CA ALA A 413 -0.66 20.28 14.44
C ALA A 413 -0.93 19.25 13.33
N VAL A 414 0.10 18.80 12.60
CA VAL A 414 -0.05 17.86 11.46
C VAL A 414 -0.54 16.46 11.86
N LEU A 415 -0.53 16.12 13.15
CA LEU A 415 -1.11 14.87 13.65
C LEU A 415 -2.64 14.88 13.58
N ASP A 416 -3.27 16.04 13.44
CA ASP A 416 -4.72 16.17 13.22
C ASP A 416 -5.09 15.95 11.75
N ALA A 417 -6.14 15.17 11.50
CA ALA A 417 -6.56 14.81 10.15
C ALA A 417 -7.05 16.00 9.31
N GLU A 418 -7.75 16.97 9.94
CA GLU A 418 -8.24 18.16 9.23
C GLU A 418 -7.10 19.11 8.89
N VAL A 419 -6.09 19.21 9.78
CA VAL A 419 -4.85 19.97 9.48
C VAL A 419 -4.09 19.31 8.33
N ALA A 420 -3.90 17.99 8.36
CA ALA A 420 -3.21 17.26 7.31
C ALA A 420 -3.92 17.40 5.95
N LYS A 421 -5.26 17.29 5.95
CA LYS A 421 -6.08 17.52 4.76
C LYS A 421 -5.94 18.96 4.27
N TRP A 422 -6.03 19.96 5.14
CA TRP A 422 -5.89 21.37 4.78
C TRP A 422 -4.53 21.69 4.14
N LEU A 423 -3.44 21.12 4.67
CA LEU A 423 -2.10 21.27 4.09
C LEU A 423 -1.96 20.56 2.73
N SER A 424 -2.59 19.39 2.55
CA SER A 424 -2.54 18.65 1.29
C SER A 424 -3.37 19.29 0.15
N LEU A 425 -4.35 20.11 0.51
CA LEU A 425 -5.14 20.88 -0.45
C LEU A 425 -4.33 22.11 -0.86
N SER A 426 -3.40 21.91 -1.81
CA SER A 426 -2.69 23.00 -2.47
C SER A 426 -3.71 23.91 -3.15
N SER A 427 -3.97 25.07 -2.56
CA SER A 427 -4.87 26.07 -3.11
C SER A 427 -4.29 27.45 -2.88
N THR A 428 -4.12 28.19 -3.98
CA THR A 428 -3.84 29.62 -3.94
C THR A 428 -5.05 30.32 -3.32
N ARG A 429 -4.87 30.95 -2.17
CA ARG A 429 -5.95 31.76 -1.56
C ARG A 429 -6.24 32.99 -2.41
N ALA A 430 -7.39 33.62 -2.19
CA ALA A 430 -7.79 34.86 -2.87
C ALA A 430 -6.82 36.05 -2.65
N ASP A 431 -5.90 35.95 -1.68
CA ASP A 431 -4.84 36.91 -1.38
C ASP A 431 -3.50 36.59 -2.09
N GLY A 432 -3.46 35.55 -2.93
CA GLY A 432 -2.27 35.09 -3.64
C GLY A 432 -1.27 34.32 -2.78
N LYS A 433 -1.56 34.03 -1.50
CA LYS A 433 -0.66 33.32 -0.59
C LYS A 433 -1.08 31.86 -0.42
N GLU A 434 -0.14 30.93 -0.57
CA GLU A 434 -0.42 29.49 -0.57
C GLU A 434 -0.36 28.81 0.80
N THR A 435 -1.06 27.69 0.96
CA THR A 435 -1.29 26.99 2.22
C THR A 435 -0.22 25.95 2.60
N ASP A 436 0.70 25.60 1.69
CA ASP A 436 1.72 24.57 1.94
C ASP A 436 2.87 25.07 2.83
N ILE A 437 2.61 25.04 4.14
CA ILE A 437 3.62 25.38 5.15
C ILE A 437 4.71 24.32 5.24
N THR A 438 4.42 23.04 4.93
CA THR A 438 5.41 21.97 4.95
C THR A 438 6.51 22.18 3.93
N GLY A 439 6.14 22.46 2.67
CA GLY A 439 7.10 22.78 1.60
C GLY A 439 7.94 24.02 1.92
N LEU A 440 7.32 25.07 2.49
CA LEU A 440 8.04 26.28 2.89
C LEU A 440 9.07 26.00 4.01
N ILE A 441 8.70 25.22 5.04
CA ILE A 441 9.63 24.82 6.10
C ILE A 441 10.80 24.03 5.50
N PHE A 442 10.53 23.07 4.62
CA PHE A 442 11.60 22.29 3.99
C PHE A 442 12.54 23.16 3.14
N SER A 443 12.00 24.09 2.34
CA SER A 443 12.80 25.07 1.59
C SER A 443 13.71 25.87 2.52
N LYS A 444 13.19 26.37 3.65
CA LYS A 444 13.99 27.16 4.60
C LYS A 444 15.07 26.35 5.30
N VAL A 445 14.81 25.10 5.62
CA VAL A 445 15.81 24.21 6.23
C VAL A 445 16.90 23.89 5.21
N ARG A 446 16.53 23.68 3.94
CA ARG A 446 17.49 23.47 2.86
C ARG A 446 18.37 24.69 2.64
N GLU A 447 17.79 25.88 2.56
CA GLU A 447 18.54 27.15 2.49
C GLU A 447 19.54 27.27 3.66
N ALA A 448 19.14 26.88 4.87
CA ALA A 448 20.01 26.90 6.05
C ALA A 448 21.13 25.85 5.99
N GLN A 449 20.91 24.69 5.37
CA GLN A 449 21.96 23.69 5.13
C GLN A 449 23.00 24.20 4.12
N ASP A 450 22.55 24.85 3.04
CA ASP A 450 23.43 25.36 1.99
C ASP A 450 24.23 26.60 2.44
N SER A 451 23.68 27.38 3.38
CA SER A 451 24.30 28.63 3.86
C SER A 451 25.43 28.43 4.86
N SER A 452 25.63 27.22 5.41
CA SER A 452 26.61 26.95 6.46
C SER A 452 27.40 25.68 6.18
N PRO A 453 28.75 25.68 6.29
CA PRO A 453 29.56 24.47 6.17
C PRO A 453 29.23 23.40 7.22
N SER A 454 28.74 23.81 8.39
CA SER A 454 28.29 22.92 9.46
C SER A 454 26.85 22.43 9.28
N GLY A 455 26.20 22.80 8.18
CA GLY A 455 24.80 22.52 7.91
C GLY A 455 23.83 23.35 8.74
N ALA A 456 22.55 22.97 8.68
CA ALA A 456 21.49 23.62 9.44
C ALA A 456 21.68 23.42 10.96
N PRO A 457 21.26 24.39 11.80
CA PRO A 457 21.29 24.24 13.24
C PRO A 457 20.60 22.96 13.72
N ARG A 458 21.25 22.21 14.62
CA ARG A 458 20.77 20.90 15.11
C ARG A 458 19.30 20.90 15.51
N ASN A 459 18.85 21.89 16.29
CA ASN A 459 17.47 21.95 16.76
C ASN A 459 16.48 22.16 15.62
N LEU A 460 16.81 23.02 14.65
CA LEU A 460 16.01 23.23 13.45
C LEU A 460 15.87 21.93 12.65
N LEU A 461 17.00 21.26 12.39
CA LEU A 461 17.02 20.02 11.62
C LEU A 461 16.24 18.91 12.35
N LEU A 462 16.51 18.71 13.64
CA LEU A 462 15.84 17.68 14.45
C LEU A 462 14.31 17.89 14.53
N THR A 463 13.84 19.12 14.76
CA THR A 463 12.39 19.39 14.78
C THR A 463 11.76 19.21 13.41
N THR A 464 12.48 19.53 12.34
CA THR A 464 12.01 19.35 10.96
C THR A 464 11.88 17.88 10.59
N LEU A 465 12.87 17.04 10.92
CA LEU A 465 12.80 15.58 10.68
C LEU A 465 11.61 14.95 11.40
N ARG A 466 11.32 15.38 12.62
CA ARG A 466 10.16 14.92 13.40
C ARG A 466 8.84 15.41 12.82
N LEU A 467 8.77 16.67 12.37
CA LEU A 467 7.62 17.19 11.63
C LEU A 467 7.39 16.37 10.36
N ALA A 468 8.44 16.12 9.59
CA ALA A 468 8.37 15.34 8.36
C ALA A 468 7.91 13.90 8.60
N SER A 469 8.37 13.25 9.68
CA SER A 469 7.87 11.92 10.07
C SER A 469 6.37 11.98 10.41
N ASN A 470 5.92 13.03 11.12
CA ASN A 470 4.51 13.21 11.43
C ASN A 470 3.62 13.49 10.21
N CYS A 471 4.18 13.94 9.08
CA CYS A 471 3.43 14.05 7.82
C CYS A 471 2.92 12.68 7.34
N PHE A 472 3.53 11.57 7.77
CA PHE A 472 3.10 10.21 7.47
C PHE A 472 1.98 9.68 8.36
N ALA A 473 1.55 10.45 9.37
CA ALA A 473 0.39 10.09 10.20
C ALA A 473 -0.90 9.95 9.38
N HIS A 474 -1.00 10.66 8.24
CA HIS A 474 -2.17 10.67 7.37
C HIS A 474 -1.76 10.51 5.90
N THR A 475 -2.41 9.59 5.18
CA THR A 475 -2.08 9.24 3.79
C THR A 475 -2.16 10.44 2.83
N THR A 476 -3.06 11.40 3.06
CA THR A 476 -3.20 12.58 2.21
C THR A 476 -1.99 13.50 2.25
N LEU A 477 -1.45 13.76 3.45
CA LEU A 477 -0.27 14.61 3.62
C LEU A 477 1.01 13.85 3.24
N ALA A 478 1.09 12.54 3.55
CA ALA A 478 2.18 11.68 3.08
C ALA A 478 2.32 11.71 1.55
N ARG A 479 1.19 11.59 0.83
CA ARG A 479 1.16 11.71 -0.63
C ARG A 479 1.65 13.07 -1.09
N HIS A 480 1.19 14.15 -0.45
CA HIS A 480 1.59 15.51 -0.80
C HIS A 480 3.11 15.72 -0.68
N VAL A 481 3.71 15.36 0.47
CA VAL A 481 5.16 15.55 0.70
C VAL A 481 6.04 14.63 -0.14
N LEU A 482 5.48 13.56 -0.71
CA LEU A 482 6.15 12.66 -1.65
C LEU A 482 5.82 12.93 -3.12
N THR A 483 5.15 14.05 -3.44
CA THR A 483 4.84 14.41 -4.83
C THR A 483 6.13 14.69 -5.61
N PRO A 484 6.37 14.00 -6.75
CA PRO A 484 7.58 14.15 -7.55
C PRO A 484 7.53 15.35 -8.50
N SER A 485 6.34 15.86 -8.76
CA SER A 485 6.13 17.00 -9.64
C SER A 485 6.36 18.32 -8.88
N PRO A 486 6.86 19.36 -9.57
CA PRO A 486 6.86 20.71 -9.04
C PRO A 486 5.44 21.11 -8.65
N THR A 487 5.33 21.91 -7.59
CA THR A 487 4.07 22.60 -7.30
C THR A 487 4.06 23.93 -8.05
N ALA A 488 2.91 24.61 -8.10
CA ALA A 488 2.82 25.95 -8.70
C ALA A 488 3.76 26.99 -8.06
N ILE A 489 4.33 26.68 -6.88
CA ILE A 489 5.02 27.59 -5.95
C ILE A 489 6.52 27.34 -5.87
N SER A 490 6.90 26.07 -5.87
CA SER A 490 8.28 25.65 -5.72
C SER A 490 8.68 24.94 -7.00
N PRO A 491 9.66 25.47 -7.76
CA PRO A 491 10.21 24.73 -8.89
C PRO A 491 10.83 23.41 -8.41
N THR A 492 11.21 23.33 -7.13
CA THR A 492 11.69 22.11 -6.49
C THR A 492 10.51 21.31 -5.92
N PRO A 493 10.29 20.07 -6.37
CA PRO A 493 9.23 19.20 -5.86
C PRO A 493 9.33 18.97 -4.34
N PRO A 494 8.19 18.81 -3.63
CA PRO A 494 8.18 18.49 -2.19
C PRO A 494 9.02 17.26 -1.85
N ARG A 495 8.96 16.20 -2.69
CA ARG A 495 9.77 15.00 -2.50
C ARG A 495 11.27 15.29 -2.57
N SER A 496 11.69 16.11 -3.53
CA SER A 496 13.10 16.49 -3.69
C SER A 496 13.59 17.31 -2.50
N LEU A 497 12.78 18.24 -1.99
CA LEU A 497 13.11 19.00 -0.78
C LEU A 497 13.25 18.07 0.43
N LEU A 498 12.30 17.17 0.64
CA LEU A 498 12.34 16.20 1.74
C LEU A 498 13.60 15.33 1.67
N THR A 499 13.91 14.79 0.49
CA THR A 499 15.08 13.95 0.24
C THR A 499 16.38 14.72 0.50
N SER A 500 16.45 15.97 0.05
CA SER A 500 17.62 16.83 0.23
C SER A 500 17.95 17.18 1.70
N ILE A 501 16.95 17.09 2.59
CA ILE A 501 17.10 17.26 4.04
C ILE A 501 17.45 15.91 4.68
N LEU A 502 16.74 14.85 4.29
CA LEU A 502 16.86 13.51 4.86
C LEU A 502 18.26 12.91 4.63
N VAL A 503 18.74 12.91 3.39
CA VAL A 503 19.98 12.22 3.00
C VAL A 503 21.18 12.69 3.83
N PRO A 504 21.49 13.99 3.95
CA PRO A 504 22.58 14.45 4.80
C PRO A 504 22.34 14.16 6.29
N ALA A 505 21.08 14.19 6.75
CA ALA A 505 20.75 13.99 8.16
C ALA A 505 20.98 12.55 8.65
N LEU A 506 20.96 11.56 7.74
CA LEU A 506 21.31 10.17 8.06
C LEU A 506 22.76 10.02 8.53
N LEU A 507 23.66 10.91 8.10
CA LEU A 507 25.09 10.89 8.41
C LEU A 507 25.48 11.92 9.50
N HIS A 508 24.51 12.54 10.17
CA HIS A 508 24.75 13.59 11.15
C HIS A 508 25.50 13.07 12.40
N ASP A 509 26.37 13.86 13.02
CA ASP A 509 27.19 13.41 14.16
C ASP A 509 26.36 13.09 15.42
N ASP A 510 25.28 13.84 15.64
CA ASP A 510 24.33 13.62 16.74
C ASP A 510 23.41 12.41 16.51
N VAL A 511 23.41 11.49 17.48
CA VAL A 511 22.61 10.26 17.44
C VAL A 511 21.10 10.52 17.42
N SER A 512 20.60 11.58 18.08
CA SER A 512 19.16 11.88 18.07
C SER A 512 18.70 12.38 16.70
N THR A 513 19.53 13.17 16.02
CA THR A 513 19.28 13.57 14.63
C THR A 513 19.30 12.37 13.70
N ARG A 514 20.29 11.47 13.79
CA ARG A 514 20.31 10.24 12.97
C ARG A 514 19.12 9.33 13.25
N THR A 515 18.72 9.22 14.52
CA THR A 515 17.55 8.44 14.94
C THR A 515 16.26 8.99 14.31
N ALA A 516 16.11 10.32 14.27
CA ALA A 516 14.99 10.97 13.60
C ALA A 516 15.04 10.82 12.07
N ALA A 517 16.22 10.96 11.46
CA ALA A 517 16.41 10.75 10.04
C ALA A 517 16.11 9.31 9.62
N ALA A 518 16.61 8.31 10.35
CA ALA A 518 16.32 6.90 10.10
C ALA A 518 14.83 6.56 10.29
N SER A 519 14.13 7.24 11.21
CA SER A 519 12.66 7.11 11.35
C SER A 519 11.94 7.63 10.12
N LEU A 520 12.31 8.83 9.65
CA LEU A 520 11.73 9.40 8.44
C LEU A 520 12.04 8.55 7.20
N ALA A 521 13.24 8.01 7.07
CA ALA A 521 13.59 7.09 5.98
C ALA A 521 12.75 5.80 6.03
N PHE A 522 12.46 5.29 7.23
CA PHE A 522 11.56 4.16 7.42
C PHE A 522 10.13 4.51 7.02
N ASP A 523 9.61 5.68 7.39
CA ASP A 523 8.26 6.11 7.04
C ASP A 523 8.07 6.26 5.54
N VAL A 524 9.07 6.87 4.86
CA VAL A 524 9.12 6.99 3.40
C VAL A 524 9.11 5.60 2.76
N ALA A 525 10.00 4.71 3.20
CA ALA A 525 10.12 3.37 2.64
C ALA A 525 8.86 2.52 2.87
N ALA A 526 8.28 2.57 4.07
CA ALA A 526 7.06 1.86 4.42
C ALA A 526 5.86 2.34 3.60
N TYR A 527 5.75 3.66 3.37
CA TYR A 527 4.71 4.24 2.53
C TYR A 527 4.81 3.75 1.08
N VAL A 528 6.02 3.72 0.51
CA VAL A 528 6.27 3.23 -0.85
C VAL A 528 6.01 1.72 -0.96
N GLN A 529 6.36 0.96 0.07
CA GLN A 529 6.25 -0.50 0.07
C GLN A 529 4.81 -1.01 0.21
N LYS A 530 3.95 -0.25 0.90
CA LYS A 530 2.56 -0.65 1.19
C LYS A 530 1.77 -1.08 -0.07
N PRO A 531 1.66 -0.28 -1.15
CA PRO A 531 0.94 -0.70 -2.35
C PRO A 531 1.56 -1.93 -3.03
N LEU A 532 2.89 -2.08 -3.02
CA LEU A 532 3.56 -3.25 -3.62
C LEU A 532 3.21 -4.54 -2.87
N MET A 533 3.14 -4.50 -1.54
CA MET A 533 2.73 -5.65 -0.74
C MET A 533 1.24 -5.98 -0.90
N GLU A 534 0.38 -4.97 -1.01
CA GLU A 534 -1.05 -5.16 -1.28
C GLU A 534 -1.26 -5.81 -2.66
N GLN A 535 -0.55 -5.36 -3.69
CA GLN A 535 -0.57 -5.95 -5.03
C GLN A 535 -0.07 -7.40 -5.04
N ALA A 536 1.04 -7.68 -4.33
CA ALA A 536 1.58 -9.03 -4.24
C ALA A 536 0.62 -10.00 -3.51
N ARG A 537 -0.10 -9.54 -2.47
CA ARG A 537 -1.13 -10.33 -1.77
C ARG A 537 -2.34 -10.62 -2.64
N ASN A 538 -2.74 -9.66 -3.48
CA ASN A 538 -3.92 -9.77 -4.33
C ASN A 538 -3.66 -10.54 -5.64
N GLY A 539 -2.43 -11.01 -5.89
CA GLY A 539 -2.08 -11.78 -7.09
C GLY A 539 -2.06 -10.98 -8.39
N THR A 540 -2.15 -9.65 -8.32
CA THR A 540 -2.07 -8.74 -9.47
C THR A 540 -0.61 -8.43 -9.79
N SER A 541 0.01 -9.24 -10.66
CA SER A 541 1.37 -8.99 -11.17
C SER A 541 1.37 -7.93 -12.29
N THR A 542 1.22 -6.66 -11.96
CA THR A 542 1.51 -5.58 -12.92
C THR A 542 2.93 -5.08 -12.71
N GLY A 543 3.83 -5.51 -13.60
CA GLY A 543 4.98 -4.68 -13.93
C GLY A 543 4.49 -3.37 -14.55
N ALA A 544 5.09 -2.27 -14.11
CA ALA A 544 4.92 -0.90 -14.60
C ALA A 544 3.54 -0.22 -14.39
N ASN A 545 3.60 0.96 -13.76
CA ASN A 545 2.61 2.05 -13.78
C ASN A 545 1.40 1.97 -12.84
N GLN A 546 1.63 1.67 -11.57
CA GLN A 546 1.00 2.45 -10.49
C GLN A 546 2.09 3.11 -9.64
N THR A 547 3.08 3.75 -10.28
CA THR A 547 3.79 4.84 -9.61
C THR A 547 2.81 6.00 -9.48
N ILE A 548 2.85 6.67 -8.35
CA ILE A 548 2.27 7.99 -8.20
C ILE A 548 2.91 8.84 -9.32
N ASP A 549 2.14 9.20 -10.34
CA ASP A 549 2.45 10.20 -11.37
C ASP A 549 3.39 9.85 -12.55
N GLY A 550 3.59 8.58 -12.91
CA GLY A 550 4.04 8.23 -14.28
C GLY A 550 5.42 8.71 -14.73
N GLN A 551 6.31 9.08 -13.80
CA GLN A 551 7.75 9.24 -14.04
C GLN A 551 8.50 8.04 -13.44
N SER A 552 9.60 7.65 -14.09
CA SER A 552 10.52 6.62 -13.61
C SER A 552 11.13 7.06 -12.28
N ASP A 553 10.62 6.54 -11.16
CA ASP A 553 11.12 6.78 -9.80
C ASP A 553 12.52 6.20 -9.54
N GLY A 554 13.13 5.52 -10.52
CA GLY A 554 14.41 4.83 -10.38
C GLY A 554 15.55 5.75 -9.92
N ASP A 555 15.66 6.97 -10.44
CA ASP A 555 16.74 7.90 -10.04
C ASP A 555 16.62 8.30 -8.56
N TRP A 556 15.40 8.48 -8.07
CA TRP A 556 15.13 8.81 -6.67
C TRP A 556 15.38 7.61 -5.75
N GLU A 557 14.98 6.40 -6.16
CA GLU A 557 15.29 5.18 -5.42
C GLU A 557 16.81 4.93 -5.33
N VAL A 558 17.55 5.21 -6.40
CA VAL A 558 19.03 5.13 -6.44
C VAL A 558 19.65 6.09 -5.42
N GLU A 559 19.19 7.33 -5.33
CA GLU A 559 19.65 8.31 -4.34
C GLU A 559 19.38 7.82 -2.91
N MET A 560 18.16 7.36 -2.64
CA MET A 560 17.75 6.85 -1.32
C MET A 560 18.53 5.60 -0.90
N ILE A 561 18.70 4.61 -1.78
CA ILE A 561 19.47 3.40 -1.49
C ILE A 561 20.94 3.75 -1.21
N SER A 562 21.53 4.63 -2.01
CA SER A 562 22.93 5.06 -1.82
C SER A 562 23.12 5.67 -0.44
N ALA A 563 22.23 6.57 -0.04
CA ALA A 563 22.24 7.19 1.27
C ALA A 563 22.03 6.18 2.41
N LEU A 564 21.09 5.24 2.26
CA LEU A 564 20.81 4.20 3.25
C LEU A 564 21.99 3.25 3.45
N VAL A 565 22.62 2.79 2.37
CA VAL A 565 23.79 1.90 2.43
C VAL A 565 24.99 2.61 3.04
N GLU A 566 25.23 3.88 2.69
CA GLU A 566 26.29 4.67 3.32
C GLU A 566 26.04 4.89 4.82
N ALA A 567 24.81 5.23 5.19
CA ALA A 567 24.41 5.42 6.59
C ALA A 567 24.52 4.13 7.40
N LEU A 568 24.09 3.00 6.81
CA LEU A 568 24.33 1.68 7.38
C LEU A 568 25.83 1.47 7.58
N GLY A 569 26.67 1.68 6.56
CA GLY A 569 28.11 1.52 6.67
C GLY A 569 28.73 2.28 7.86
N LYS A 570 28.31 3.52 8.12
CA LYS A 570 28.86 4.37 9.18
C LYS A 570 28.24 4.21 10.57
N GLU A 571 27.01 3.70 10.69
CA GLU A 571 26.35 3.61 12.00
C GLU A 571 26.91 2.46 12.84
N ASN A 572 27.63 2.77 13.92
CA ASN A 572 28.27 1.78 14.79
C ASN A 572 27.84 1.90 16.26
N GLY A 573 26.95 2.82 16.61
CA GLY A 573 26.62 3.17 17.99
C GLY A 573 25.19 2.85 18.40
N SER A 574 24.24 2.75 17.47
CA SER A 574 22.82 2.57 17.76
C SER A 574 22.18 1.43 16.98
N GLU A 575 21.84 0.34 17.68
CA GLU A 575 21.07 -0.77 17.10
C GLU A 575 19.69 -0.32 16.60
N GLU A 576 19.09 0.70 17.22
CA GLU A 576 17.80 1.26 16.80
C GLU A 576 17.91 1.95 15.43
N VAL A 577 19.01 2.68 15.20
CA VAL A 577 19.28 3.30 13.89
C VAL A 577 19.56 2.21 12.86
N VAL A 578 20.38 1.21 13.18
CA VAL A 578 20.63 0.07 12.28
C VAL A 578 19.33 -0.64 11.90
N HIS A 579 18.45 -0.93 12.87
CA HIS A 579 17.16 -1.55 12.61
C HIS A 579 16.33 -0.76 11.59
N ARG A 580 16.16 0.54 11.81
CA ARG A 580 15.37 1.40 10.93
C ARG A 580 15.97 1.47 9.53
N LEU A 581 17.29 1.68 9.41
CA LEU A 581 17.96 1.73 8.11
C LEU A 581 17.86 0.40 7.36
N THR A 582 18.05 -0.73 8.04
CA THR A 582 17.91 -2.06 7.44
C THR A 582 16.48 -2.33 6.97
N ALA A 583 15.47 -1.93 7.75
CA ALA A 583 14.08 -2.03 7.36
C ALA A 583 13.75 -1.11 6.18
N SER A 584 14.22 0.14 6.18
CA SER A 584 14.06 1.06 5.04
C SER A 584 14.66 0.49 3.75
N LEU A 585 15.88 -0.04 3.83
CA LEU A 585 16.56 -0.65 2.69
C LEU A 585 15.78 -1.88 2.19
N ALA A 586 15.34 -2.75 3.11
CA ALA A 586 14.51 -3.90 2.77
C ALA A 586 13.23 -3.49 2.05
N PHE A 587 12.53 -2.47 2.56
CA PHE A 587 11.27 -2.00 2.00
C PHE A 587 11.43 -1.34 0.63
N ILE A 588 12.49 -0.55 0.39
CA ILE A 588 12.72 0.03 -0.93
C ILE A 588 13.12 -1.03 -1.95
N VAL A 589 13.88 -2.07 -1.54
CA VAL A 589 14.39 -3.09 -2.46
C VAL A 589 13.36 -4.18 -2.75
N HIS A 590 12.57 -4.58 -1.75
CA HIS A 590 11.66 -5.71 -1.84
C HIS A 590 10.51 -5.44 -2.82
N LEU A 591 10.42 -6.24 -3.88
CA LEU A 591 9.45 -6.10 -4.98
C LEU A 591 9.51 -4.77 -5.76
N SER A 592 10.62 -4.00 -5.69
CA SER A 592 10.73 -2.77 -6.48
C SER A 592 10.74 -3.07 -7.98
N PRO A 593 9.92 -2.39 -8.79
CA PRO A 593 9.88 -2.59 -10.24
C PRO A 593 11.21 -2.29 -10.93
N ASN A 594 12.06 -1.45 -10.31
CA ASN A 594 13.34 -1.03 -10.86
C ASN A 594 14.51 -1.92 -10.40
N PHE A 595 14.24 -3.01 -9.68
CA PHE A 595 15.27 -3.88 -9.11
C PHE A 595 16.23 -4.44 -10.17
N THR A 596 15.69 -5.08 -11.21
CA THR A 596 16.52 -5.76 -12.22
C THR A 596 17.33 -4.76 -13.04
N ASP A 597 16.75 -3.61 -13.37
CA ASP A 597 17.34 -2.67 -14.33
C ASP A 597 18.34 -1.69 -13.69
N SER A 598 18.13 -1.29 -12.43
CA SER A 598 18.97 -0.29 -11.77
C SER A 598 19.40 -0.65 -10.35
N LEU A 599 18.49 -1.08 -9.48
CA LEU A 599 18.80 -1.18 -8.05
C LEU A 599 19.68 -2.39 -7.71
N GLY A 600 19.51 -3.53 -8.37
CA GLY A 600 20.32 -4.73 -8.19
C GLY A 600 21.81 -4.47 -8.45
N PRO A 601 22.19 -4.01 -9.66
CA PRO A 601 23.56 -3.61 -9.97
C PRO A 601 24.12 -2.54 -9.01
N LEU A 602 23.29 -1.56 -8.61
CA LEU A 602 23.69 -0.54 -7.64
C LEU A 602 24.06 -1.14 -6.27
N LEU A 603 23.24 -2.06 -5.75
CA LEU A 603 23.48 -2.70 -4.45
C LEU A 603 24.78 -3.51 -4.43
N GLU A 604 25.14 -4.12 -5.56
CA GLU A 604 26.43 -4.79 -5.73
C GLU A 604 27.59 -3.78 -5.71
N VAL A 605 27.50 -2.69 -6.48
CA VAL A 605 28.53 -1.63 -6.53
C VAL A 605 28.74 -0.98 -5.16
N LEU A 606 27.67 -0.71 -4.43
CA LEU A 606 27.72 -0.15 -3.08
C LEU A 606 28.17 -1.14 -2.02
N SER A 607 28.37 -2.43 -2.38
CA SER A 607 28.69 -3.51 -1.43
C SER A 607 27.69 -3.56 -0.28
N ALA A 608 26.38 -3.40 -0.59
CA ALA A 608 25.32 -3.31 0.41
C ALA A 608 25.28 -4.54 1.35
N LYS A 609 25.54 -5.73 0.79
CA LYS A 609 25.67 -6.97 1.55
C LYS A 609 26.79 -6.90 2.59
N ASP A 610 27.96 -6.39 2.23
CA ASP A 610 29.08 -6.29 3.17
C ASP A 610 28.80 -5.25 4.26
N ALA A 611 28.13 -4.15 3.91
CA ALA A 611 27.70 -3.14 4.88
C ALA A 611 26.72 -3.74 5.92
N LEU A 612 25.77 -4.56 5.47
CA LEU A 612 24.83 -5.29 6.31
C LEU A 612 25.54 -6.37 7.16
N HIS A 613 26.38 -7.19 6.53
CA HIS A 613 27.05 -8.31 7.18
C HIS A 613 27.96 -7.84 8.31
N LYS A 614 28.71 -6.76 8.09
CA LYS A 614 29.55 -6.13 9.11
C LYS A 614 28.77 -5.79 10.38
N LYS A 615 27.47 -5.46 10.30
CA LYS A 615 26.66 -5.16 11.50
C LYS A 615 26.46 -6.35 12.41
N LEU A 616 26.59 -7.57 11.89
CA LEU A 616 26.49 -8.79 12.69
C LEU A 616 27.79 -9.11 13.45
N GLU A 617 28.90 -8.48 13.08
CA GLU A 617 30.25 -8.70 13.59
C GLU A 617 30.66 -7.69 14.66
N ALA A 618 31.70 -8.05 15.42
CA ALA A 618 32.29 -7.18 16.43
C ALA A 618 32.78 -5.84 15.83
N GLY A 619 32.39 -4.72 16.43
CA GLY A 619 32.70 -3.38 15.92
C GLY A 619 31.76 -2.88 14.82
N GLY A 620 30.86 -3.73 14.31
CA GLY A 620 29.86 -3.33 13.32
C GLY A 620 28.75 -2.43 13.87
N CYS A 621 28.30 -2.73 15.09
CA CYS A 621 27.39 -1.93 15.89
C CYS A 621 27.61 -2.28 17.37
N GLY A 622 28.39 -1.48 18.08
CA GLY A 622 28.91 -1.82 19.40
C GLY A 622 29.99 -2.91 19.37
N GLU A 623 30.49 -3.29 20.55
CA GLU A 623 31.62 -4.22 20.69
C GLU A 623 31.34 -5.62 20.14
N LYS A 624 30.09 -6.09 20.21
CA LYS A 624 29.69 -7.44 19.81
C LYS A 624 28.96 -7.50 18.46
N GLY A 625 28.80 -6.36 17.78
CA GLY A 625 27.82 -6.21 16.72
C GLY A 625 26.40 -6.17 17.27
N VAL A 626 25.42 -6.15 16.37
CA VAL A 626 23.99 -6.14 16.73
C VAL A 626 23.65 -7.36 17.59
N VAL A 627 23.12 -7.12 18.79
CA VAL A 627 22.82 -8.17 19.78
C VAL A 627 21.38 -8.67 19.65
N LYS A 628 20.42 -7.80 19.29
CA LYS A 628 19.00 -8.20 19.22
C LYS A 628 18.73 -9.17 18.06
N ASP A 629 18.21 -10.35 18.38
CA ASP A 629 17.95 -11.42 17.41
C ASP A 629 16.99 -11.03 16.28
N GLU A 630 15.98 -10.21 16.57
CA GLU A 630 15.04 -9.71 15.57
C GLU A 630 15.75 -8.88 14.49
N ILE A 631 16.68 -8.00 14.89
CA ILE A 631 17.45 -7.16 13.99
C ILE A 631 18.45 -8.02 13.22
N ARG A 632 19.09 -9.00 13.87
CA ARG A 632 20.00 -9.94 13.20
C ARG A 632 19.30 -10.75 12.11
N ARG A 633 18.06 -11.20 12.36
CA ARG A 633 17.24 -11.90 11.36
C ARG A 633 16.87 -10.98 10.20
N LEU A 634 16.44 -9.76 10.50
CA LEU A 634 16.11 -8.76 9.48
C LEU A 634 17.32 -8.47 8.59
N ILE A 635 18.51 -8.24 9.17
CA ILE A 635 19.76 -8.01 8.41
C ILE A 635 20.03 -9.16 7.42
N ARG A 636 19.90 -10.42 7.86
CA ARG A 636 20.14 -11.59 6.99
C ARG A 636 19.12 -11.71 5.86
N GLU A 637 17.85 -11.43 6.12
CA GLU A 637 16.83 -11.41 5.07
C GLU A 637 17.09 -10.26 4.08
N THR A 638 17.50 -9.08 4.57
CA THR A 638 17.88 -7.96 3.70
C THR A 638 19.12 -8.26 2.86
N GLU A 639 20.13 -8.96 3.40
CA GLU A 639 21.28 -9.45 2.61
C GLU A 639 20.84 -10.32 1.43
N SER A 640 19.81 -11.16 1.64
CA SER A 640 19.30 -12.04 0.59
C SER A 640 18.53 -11.29 -0.52
N LEU A 641 17.90 -10.16 -0.18
CA LEU A 641 17.28 -9.27 -1.16
C LEU A 641 18.33 -8.66 -2.10
N CYS A 642 19.47 -8.23 -1.57
CA CYS A 642 20.48 -7.51 -2.35
C CYS A 642 21.15 -8.32 -3.48
N TYR A 643 20.94 -9.63 -3.58
CA TYR A 643 21.64 -10.52 -4.53
C TYR A 643 20.74 -11.29 -5.49
N SER A 644 19.41 -11.06 -5.48
CA SER A 644 18.48 -11.92 -6.25
C SER A 644 18.46 -11.65 -7.77
N ALA A 645 19.61 -11.42 -8.40
CA ALA A 645 19.79 -11.51 -9.83
C ALA A 645 20.46 -12.86 -10.19
N ALA A 646 19.66 -13.93 -10.27
CA ALA A 646 19.95 -15.14 -11.04
C ALA A 646 18.66 -15.95 -11.29
#